data_AF-A0A5B9MP44-F1
#
_entry.id   AF-A0A5B9MP44-F1
#
_cell.length_a   1.000
_cell.length_b   1.000
_cell.length_c   1.000
_cell.angle_alpha   90.00
_cell.angle_beta   90.00
_cell.angle_gamma   90.00
#
_symmetry.space_group_name_H-M   'P 1'
#
loop_
_entity.id
_entity.type
_entity.pdbx_description
1 polymer ?
#
loop_
_entity_poly.entity_id
_entity_poly.type
_entity_poly.pdbx_seq_one_letter_code
_entity_poly.pdbx_strand_id
1 'polypeptide(L)'
;MTIRVALHHKTQYQYDRAIGLGPQKVRLRPAYHGRTKIVSYDLSIRPEDHFINWQQDPFANPVARLVFPKRARELSIVVDLVADMTVINPFDFFVEESAESWPFKYAPEIERQLAPYLAADPMTPLLGEWIEELPKESERVIDFLVDVNRMAQQRIEYKIRLEPGVQTPEETLQLASGSCRDSAWMLVQAFRNIGMAARFVSGYLIQLAPDEKPIEGPSGPTADFCDLHAWTEVYLPGAGWVGLDPTSGLMAGEGHIPLACTPHYSDAAPITGGHEPCEVEFQHEMTVTRIVEAPRTTKPYTDHQWSEIVAAGDRVDDALAIGDVRLTMGGEPTFVAIDDVDHPQWNTDAVGKEKRVLSNVLLLKLRDTVAPGALLHYGQGKWYPGESLPRWALTCLWRKDGQPVWQNPKYIADEGKDYGFTHDDAQRFVKHLAVTLGIESKVTLPVYEDTFHYLWKEQKLPIDVEPTDPKLEDPNERAMMVRTFTQGLNKPVGFVMPLKRAWWQAHPGWIGGRWPVRGEKVFVIPGDSPIGLRLPLDSLPKSAALSPVDSLPYDPFAPRNPLPEVPTIRQDQQRIEQVREQLRREDDRPLEAEVIPTALCVECRFGRLHVFMPPTQNLEDYLDLVSAVEETCVDLDLPVVLEGYLPPHDHRIEMFKVTPDPGVIEVNVQPTSSWRELVDLTETIYREARESRLTAQKFDIDGMHTGTGGGAHVVLGGKTPTDSPFIRRPDLLASMIRFWHNHPALSYLFSGKFIGPTSQAPRMDEARRDSVHEMEIALVEMERFYREGQQIMPWTVDRLYRDLLVDLTGNTHRAEICIDKLYSPDSSTGRLGLVEFRGFEMPPNARMNLAQQLLIRGIVAAFWNQPYKQPLARWGTSLYDRFMLPHFVWNDLDELLSVLRQMGVDLKLEWFLPHYEFRFPKIGEIVLGDARMELRGAIEPWYLMGEEPSGGGTARFVDSSMERVQLSLDGFDPARYAVLCNGHRVPMHPSEVAGQYLAGIKFRAWQPPRCLHPTIGVHVPLQFDIVDRFTEHSIGGCRYFVSDPSGRAHEIYPVNANEAETRRSARFHTGTVTGGRLVLPDLPPVDSPNDFPVTFDLRKVVRN
;
A
#
# COMPACT_ATOMS: atom_id res chain seq x y z
N MET A 1 6.28 -16.44 3.75
CA MET A 1 5.95 -17.37 2.65
C MET A 1 7.27 -17.80 2.05
N THR A 2 7.59 -19.09 1.98
CA THR A 2 8.99 -19.47 1.72
C THR A 2 9.23 -19.81 0.26
N ILE A 3 10.27 -19.21 -0.32
CA ILE A 3 10.80 -19.65 -1.62
C ILE A 3 11.72 -20.83 -1.34
N ARG A 4 11.49 -21.97 -2.00
CA ARG A 4 12.45 -23.08 -1.96
C ARG A 4 13.21 -23.14 -3.26
N VAL A 5 14.52 -23.27 -3.13
CA VAL A 5 15.43 -23.32 -4.27
C VAL A 5 16.19 -24.63 -4.29
N ALA A 6 16.32 -25.22 -5.47
CA ALA A 6 17.23 -26.32 -5.72
C ALA A 6 18.55 -25.74 -6.24
N LEU A 7 19.65 -26.08 -5.58
CA LEU A 7 21.00 -25.77 -6.02
C LEU A 7 21.67 -27.05 -6.53
N HIS A 8 22.25 -26.96 -7.71
CA HIS A 8 23.12 -27.97 -8.30
C HIS A 8 24.54 -27.40 -8.38
N HIS A 9 25.50 -28.13 -7.82
CA HIS A 9 26.93 -27.84 -7.93
C HIS A 9 27.60 -29.06 -8.52
N LYS A 10 28.35 -28.86 -9.61
CA LYS A 10 29.25 -29.87 -10.16
C LYS A 10 30.67 -29.34 -10.30
N THR A 11 31.61 -30.06 -9.72
CA THR A 11 33.05 -29.86 -9.94
C THR A 11 33.65 -31.13 -10.52
N GLN A 12 34.26 -31.02 -11.71
CA GLN A 12 34.80 -32.14 -12.45
C GLN A 12 36.26 -31.88 -12.84
N TYR A 13 37.11 -32.84 -12.49
CA TYR A 13 38.51 -32.91 -12.89
C TYR A 13 38.67 -34.04 -13.89
N GLN A 14 39.09 -33.75 -15.11
CA GLN A 14 39.40 -34.73 -16.13
C GLN A 14 40.91 -34.81 -16.29
N TYR A 15 41.46 -36.00 -16.07
CA TYR A 15 42.90 -36.24 -16.16
C TYR A 15 43.27 -36.80 -17.54
N ASP A 16 44.42 -36.37 -18.06
CA ASP A 16 44.99 -36.86 -19.33
C ASP A 16 45.18 -38.39 -19.34
N ARG A 17 45.45 -39.00 -18.17
CA ARG A 17 45.66 -40.43 -17.96
C ARG A 17 45.04 -40.94 -16.65
N ALA A 18 45.04 -42.26 -16.46
CA ALA A 18 44.58 -42.85 -15.20
C ALA A 18 45.62 -42.65 -14.09
N ILE A 19 45.27 -41.85 -13.08
CA ILE A 19 46.16 -41.47 -11.98
C ILE A 19 45.72 -42.06 -10.65
N GLY A 20 46.67 -42.20 -9.73
CA GLY A 20 46.38 -42.45 -8.32
C GLY A 20 45.83 -41.18 -7.66
N LEU A 21 44.65 -41.29 -7.04
CA LEU A 21 44.09 -40.24 -6.20
C LEU A 21 44.42 -40.54 -4.74
N GLY A 22 45.11 -39.63 -4.07
CA GLY A 22 45.27 -39.66 -2.62
C GLY A 22 43.96 -39.35 -1.91
N PRO A 23 43.93 -39.42 -0.56
CA PRO A 23 42.73 -39.06 0.20
C PRO A 23 42.27 -37.63 -0.11
N GLN A 24 41.00 -37.48 -0.49
CA GLN A 24 40.36 -36.17 -0.71
C GLN A 24 39.52 -35.80 0.51
N LYS A 25 39.43 -34.52 0.81
CA LYS A 25 38.51 -33.93 1.78
C LYS A 25 37.59 -32.97 1.03
N VAL A 26 36.28 -33.19 1.15
CA VAL A 26 35.23 -32.39 0.52
C VAL A 26 34.41 -31.71 1.63
N ARG A 27 34.31 -30.39 1.55
CA ARG A 27 33.64 -29.50 2.52
C ARG A 27 32.45 -28.79 1.89
N LEU A 28 31.66 -29.53 1.10
CA LEU A 28 30.52 -28.98 0.34
C LEU A 28 29.16 -29.29 0.98
N ARG A 29 29.16 -29.74 2.24
CA ARG A 29 27.94 -29.92 3.03
C ARG A 29 27.70 -28.68 3.90
N PRO A 30 26.48 -28.11 3.90
CA PRO A 30 26.13 -27.01 4.81
C PRO A 30 26.48 -27.31 6.26
N ALA A 31 27.05 -26.30 6.93
CA ALA A 31 27.44 -26.38 8.32
C ALA A 31 26.21 -26.50 9.24
N TYR A 32 26.35 -27.24 10.34
CA TYR A 32 25.23 -27.50 11.27
C TYR A 32 24.67 -26.25 11.94
N HIS A 33 25.43 -25.16 11.98
CA HIS A 33 25.05 -23.88 12.57
C HIS A 33 24.52 -22.87 11.53
N GLY A 34 24.37 -23.27 10.26
CA GLY A 34 23.76 -22.41 9.24
C GLY A 34 22.32 -22.04 9.60
N ARG A 35 21.96 -20.77 9.43
CA ARG A 35 20.61 -20.27 9.73
C ARG A 35 19.59 -20.66 8.66
N THR A 36 20.03 -20.82 7.42
CA THR A 36 19.22 -21.27 6.28
C THR A 36 18.89 -22.76 6.43
N LYS A 37 17.59 -23.08 6.46
CA LYS A 37 17.14 -24.46 6.61
C LYS A 37 17.37 -25.24 5.32
N ILE A 38 18.17 -26.30 5.41
CA ILE A 38 18.41 -27.23 4.30
C ILE A 38 17.38 -28.36 4.38
N VAL A 39 16.50 -28.44 3.37
CA VAL A 39 15.40 -29.41 3.30
C VAL A 39 15.90 -30.78 2.86
N SER A 40 16.81 -30.81 1.88
CA SER A 40 17.46 -32.04 1.40
C SER A 40 18.87 -31.75 0.90
N TYR A 41 19.72 -32.79 0.91
CA TYR A 41 21.12 -32.72 0.48
C TYR A 41 21.56 -34.10 -0.04
N ASP A 42 22.24 -34.13 -1.18
CA ASP A 42 22.91 -35.30 -1.74
C ASP A 42 24.36 -34.96 -2.13
N LEU A 43 25.24 -35.96 -2.02
CA LEU A 43 26.63 -35.88 -2.47
C LEU A 43 26.92 -37.09 -3.36
N SER A 44 27.06 -36.83 -4.65
CA SER A 44 27.32 -37.82 -5.68
C SER A 44 28.77 -37.72 -6.17
N ILE A 45 29.50 -38.85 -6.19
CA ILE A 45 30.94 -38.87 -6.46
C ILE A 45 31.26 -39.90 -7.55
N ARG A 46 32.12 -39.51 -8.49
CA ARG A 46 32.76 -40.42 -9.45
C ARG A 46 34.29 -40.36 -9.33
N PRO A 47 34.98 -41.51 -9.46
CA PRO A 47 34.47 -42.84 -9.81
C PRO A 47 33.62 -43.50 -8.69
N GLU A 48 32.68 -44.36 -9.08
CA GLU A 48 31.73 -45.01 -8.15
C GLU A 48 32.42 -45.92 -7.11
N ASP A 49 33.56 -46.51 -7.46
CA ASP A 49 34.36 -47.37 -6.57
C ASP A 49 35.26 -46.50 -5.67
N HIS A 50 34.71 -46.03 -4.54
CA HIS A 50 35.41 -45.25 -3.53
C HIS A 50 34.90 -45.56 -2.12
N PHE A 51 35.69 -45.19 -1.11
CA PHE A 51 35.26 -45.16 0.29
C PHE A 51 34.96 -43.73 0.70
N ILE A 52 33.83 -43.51 1.36
CA ILE A 52 33.45 -42.23 1.96
C ILE A 52 33.34 -42.39 3.49
N ASN A 53 34.01 -41.51 4.23
CA ASN A 53 33.86 -41.38 5.67
C ASN A 53 33.49 -39.94 6.02
N TRP A 54 32.31 -39.74 6.60
CA TRP A 54 31.89 -38.44 7.13
C TRP A 54 32.51 -38.22 8.51
N GLN A 55 33.12 -37.06 8.70
CA GLN A 55 33.76 -36.66 9.95
C GLN A 55 33.51 -35.17 10.21
N GLN A 56 33.80 -34.74 11.44
CA GLN A 56 33.91 -33.33 11.80
C GLN A 56 35.39 -32.95 11.92
N ASP A 57 35.75 -31.77 11.44
CA ASP A 57 37.06 -31.18 11.72
C ASP A 57 37.10 -30.54 13.13
N PRO A 58 38.25 -30.05 13.63
CA PRO A 58 38.34 -29.41 14.95
C PRO A 58 37.44 -28.18 15.14
N PHE A 59 36.88 -27.63 14.06
CA PHE A 59 36.00 -26.47 14.06
C PHE A 59 34.52 -26.87 13.85
N ALA A 60 34.22 -28.17 13.94
CA ALA A 60 32.91 -28.78 13.77
C ALA A 60 32.32 -28.66 12.34
N ASN A 61 33.15 -28.39 11.33
CA ASN A 61 32.69 -28.41 9.94
C ASN A 61 32.49 -29.85 9.46
N PRO A 62 31.41 -30.15 8.71
CA PRO A 62 31.21 -31.46 8.11
C PRO A 62 32.18 -31.68 6.94
N VAL A 63 32.96 -32.77 7.01
CA VAL A 63 33.95 -33.12 5.99
C VAL A 63 33.74 -34.55 5.50
N ALA A 64 33.53 -34.72 4.19
CA ALA A 64 33.58 -36.03 3.57
C ALA A 64 35.04 -36.37 3.21
N ARG A 65 35.58 -37.42 3.81
CA ARG A 65 36.90 -37.95 3.47
C ARG A 65 36.76 -39.10 2.49
N LEU A 66 37.27 -38.91 1.27
CA LEU A 66 37.19 -39.86 0.17
C LEU A 66 38.52 -40.56 -0.03
N VAL A 67 38.48 -41.87 -0.24
CA VAL A 67 39.66 -42.68 -0.58
C VAL A 67 39.34 -43.54 -1.78
N PHE A 68 40.20 -43.46 -2.80
CA PHE A 68 40.02 -44.16 -4.07
C PHE A 68 40.99 -45.34 -4.15
N PRO A 69 40.52 -46.60 -4.17
CA PRO A 69 41.38 -47.78 -4.23
C PRO A 69 41.99 -48.01 -5.63
N LYS A 70 41.34 -47.51 -6.68
CA LYS A 70 41.76 -47.68 -8.08
C LYS A 70 42.17 -46.36 -8.69
N ARG A 71 43.02 -46.43 -9.72
CA ARG A 71 43.38 -45.27 -10.54
C ARG A 71 42.16 -44.80 -11.34
N ALA A 72 42.00 -43.49 -11.50
CA ALA A 72 40.86 -42.88 -12.16
C ALA A 72 41.31 -41.89 -13.24
N ARG A 73 40.48 -41.72 -14.28
CA ARG A 73 40.66 -40.66 -15.30
C ARG A 73 39.78 -39.43 -15.03
N GLU A 74 38.83 -39.53 -14.11
CA GLU A 74 38.02 -38.39 -13.68
C GLU A 74 37.88 -38.39 -12.15
N LEU A 75 37.68 -37.20 -11.59
CA LEU A 75 37.09 -37.00 -10.28
C LEU A 75 35.91 -36.04 -10.47
N SER A 76 34.68 -36.53 -10.28
CA SER A 76 33.48 -35.68 -10.33
C SER A 76 32.85 -35.64 -8.95
N ILE A 77 32.61 -34.44 -8.43
CA ILE A 77 31.90 -34.19 -7.18
C ILE A 77 30.67 -33.36 -7.52
N VAL A 78 29.50 -33.92 -7.24
CA VAL A 78 28.19 -33.30 -7.48
C VAL A 78 27.47 -33.14 -6.15
N VAL A 79 26.96 -31.95 -5.90
CA VAL A 79 26.12 -31.64 -4.74
C VAL A 79 24.79 -31.11 -5.24
N ASP A 80 23.72 -31.75 -4.79
CA ASP A 80 22.35 -31.30 -4.99
C ASP A 80 21.75 -30.98 -3.61
N LEU A 81 21.19 -29.79 -3.44
CA LEU A 81 20.51 -29.42 -2.19
C LEU A 81 19.27 -28.59 -2.44
N VAL A 82 18.32 -28.67 -1.51
CA VAL A 82 17.15 -27.78 -1.46
C VAL A 82 17.26 -26.89 -0.24
N ALA A 83 17.30 -25.58 -0.45
CA ALA A 83 17.35 -24.57 0.61
C ALA A 83 16.01 -23.83 0.73
N ASP A 84 15.61 -23.55 1.98
CA ASP A 84 14.49 -22.67 2.29
C ASP A 84 15.00 -21.23 2.44
N MET A 85 14.63 -20.38 1.49
CA MET A 85 15.06 -18.97 1.39
C MET A 85 14.11 -18.04 2.14
N THR A 86 13.70 -18.42 3.34
CA THR A 86 13.00 -17.50 4.25
C THR A 86 13.93 -16.35 4.59
N VAL A 87 13.45 -15.10 4.44
CA VAL A 87 14.25 -13.90 4.76
C VAL A 87 14.72 -13.95 6.21
N ILE A 88 16.01 -13.67 6.40
CA ILE A 88 16.64 -13.65 7.71
C ILE A 88 17.10 -12.23 8.01
N ASN A 89 16.66 -11.67 9.15
CA ASN A 89 17.20 -10.40 9.62
C ASN A 89 18.64 -10.64 10.13
N PRO A 90 19.66 -10.07 9.48
CA PRO A 90 21.04 -10.28 9.87
C PRO A 90 21.42 -9.50 11.14
N PHE A 91 20.58 -8.56 11.59
CA PHE A 91 20.76 -7.75 12.81
C PHE A 91 19.99 -8.30 14.02
N ASP A 92 19.28 -9.42 13.86
CA ASP A 92 18.40 -9.95 14.89
C ASP A 92 19.16 -10.80 15.93
N PHE A 93 19.82 -10.11 16.85
CA PHE A 93 20.55 -10.70 17.98
C PHE A 93 20.67 -9.69 19.12
N PHE A 94 21.18 -10.14 20.27
CA PHE A 94 21.49 -9.29 21.43
C PHE A 94 22.99 -9.29 21.67
N VAL A 95 23.54 -8.14 22.04
CA VAL A 95 24.93 -8.01 22.46
C VAL A 95 24.96 -7.84 23.98
N GLU A 96 25.95 -8.39 24.66
CA GLU A 96 26.14 -8.12 26.08
C GLU A 96 26.51 -6.65 26.32
N GLU A 97 26.09 -6.06 27.45
CA GLU A 97 26.35 -4.66 27.83
C GLU A 97 27.84 -4.29 27.73
N SER A 98 28.74 -5.24 28.03
CA SER A 98 30.19 -5.03 27.95
C SER A 98 30.73 -4.83 26.53
N ALA A 99 29.96 -5.19 25.50
CA ALA A 99 30.33 -5.12 24.09
C ALA A 99 29.34 -4.30 23.25
N GLU A 100 28.44 -3.53 23.88
CA GLU A 100 27.43 -2.73 23.19
C GLU A 100 28.07 -1.63 22.32
N SER A 101 29.16 -1.03 22.80
CA SER A 101 29.95 0.00 22.12
C SER A 101 31.34 -0.50 21.71
N TRP A 102 31.97 0.22 20.78
CA TRP A 102 33.35 -0.03 20.38
C TRP A 102 34.25 1.08 20.95
N PRO A 103 35.42 0.76 21.56
CA PRO A 103 36.01 -0.58 21.72
C PRO A 103 35.54 -1.35 22.95
N PHE A 104 35.58 -2.68 22.88
CA PHE A 104 35.32 -3.57 24.02
C PHE A 104 36.47 -4.57 24.24
N LYS A 105 36.43 -5.29 25.36
CA LYS A 105 37.37 -6.38 25.67
C LYS A 105 36.63 -7.68 25.99
N TYR A 106 37.14 -8.79 25.48
CA TYR A 106 36.63 -10.11 25.83
C TYR A 106 36.94 -10.44 27.30
N ALA A 107 36.03 -11.18 27.95
CA ALA A 107 36.33 -11.81 29.23
C ALA A 107 37.49 -12.81 29.07
N PRO A 108 38.39 -12.96 30.06
CA PRO A 108 39.59 -13.80 29.92
C PRO A 108 39.31 -15.25 29.50
N GLU A 109 38.22 -15.84 29.99
CA GLU A 109 37.81 -17.20 29.63
C GLU A 109 37.38 -17.32 28.18
N ILE A 110 36.64 -16.33 27.67
CA ILE A 110 36.19 -16.25 26.28
C ILE A 110 37.38 -15.99 25.37
N GLU A 111 38.25 -15.05 25.72
CA GLU A 111 39.48 -14.74 24.96
C GLU A 111 40.35 -16.00 24.77
N ARG A 112 40.52 -16.81 25.83
CA ARG A 112 41.26 -18.09 25.74
C ARG A 112 40.60 -19.08 24.79
N GLN A 113 39.27 -19.14 24.74
CA GLN A 113 38.53 -20.00 23.80
C GLN A 113 38.62 -19.50 22.36
N LEU A 114 38.73 -18.18 22.18
CA LEU A 114 38.83 -17.51 20.89
C LEU A 114 40.27 -17.36 20.38
N ALA A 115 41.27 -17.84 21.11
CA ALA A 115 42.69 -17.62 20.78
C ALA A 115 43.07 -17.92 19.31
N PRO A 116 42.61 -19.02 18.66
CA PRO A 116 42.89 -19.26 17.24
C PRO A 116 42.33 -18.17 16.30
N TYR A 117 41.24 -17.52 16.70
CA TYR A 117 40.53 -16.52 15.91
C TYR A 117 41.00 -15.08 16.19
N LEU A 118 41.86 -14.90 17.20
CA LEU A 118 42.53 -13.64 17.54
C LEU A 118 43.95 -13.56 16.96
N ALA A 119 44.52 -14.68 16.52
CA ALA A 119 45.88 -14.76 16.00
C ALA A 119 46.00 -14.04 14.65
N ALA A 120 46.58 -12.84 14.65
CA ALA A 120 46.88 -12.06 13.45
C ALA A 120 48.27 -12.41 12.88
N ASP A 121 48.36 -12.55 11.55
CA ASP A 121 49.63 -12.42 10.83
C ASP A 121 50.31 -11.06 11.11
N PRO A 122 51.65 -10.95 10.93
CA PRO A 122 52.37 -9.70 11.13
C PRO A 122 51.74 -8.54 10.35
N MET A 123 51.54 -7.40 11.02
CA MET A 123 51.00 -6.19 10.42
C MET A 123 51.86 -5.72 9.23
N THR A 124 51.23 -5.42 8.11
CA THR A 124 51.87 -4.86 6.91
C THR A 124 51.56 -3.36 6.77
N PRO A 125 52.36 -2.58 6.02
CA PRO A 125 52.21 -1.12 5.96
C PRO A 125 50.83 -0.64 5.49
N LEU A 126 50.33 -1.14 4.35
CA LEU A 126 49.04 -0.68 3.81
C LEU A 126 47.87 -1.13 4.69
N LEU A 127 47.97 -2.31 5.31
CA LEU A 127 46.97 -2.78 6.27
C LEU A 127 46.95 -1.89 7.52
N GLY A 128 48.12 -1.48 8.01
CA GLY A 128 48.24 -0.53 9.12
C GLY A 128 47.62 0.82 8.81
N GLU A 129 47.92 1.39 7.63
CA GLU A 129 47.32 2.65 7.15
C GLU A 129 45.79 2.54 7.08
N TRP A 130 45.26 1.46 6.52
CA TRP A 130 43.81 1.27 6.44
C TRP A 130 43.15 1.09 7.82
N ILE A 131 43.80 0.38 8.74
CA ILE A 131 43.32 0.26 10.13
C ILE A 131 43.32 1.63 10.85
N GLU A 132 44.27 2.50 10.53
CA GLU A 132 44.30 3.87 11.06
C GLU A 132 43.10 4.71 10.59
N GLU A 133 42.56 4.45 9.40
CA GLU A 133 41.34 5.11 8.88
C GLU A 133 40.04 4.62 9.56
N LEU A 134 40.02 3.42 10.14
CA LEU A 134 38.82 2.87 10.77
C LEU A 134 38.36 3.70 11.98
N PRO A 135 37.03 3.79 12.24
CA PRO A 135 36.51 4.49 13.40
C PRO A 135 37.13 3.96 14.70
N LYS A 136 37.58 4.86 15.57
CA LYS A 136 38.22 4.49 16.85
C LYS A 136 37.21 4.17 17.94
N GLU A 137 36.04 4.78 17.85
CA GLU A 137 34.94 4.63 18.81
C GLU A 137 33.62 4.59 18.03
N SER A 138 32.63 3.88 18.57
CA SER A 138 31.24 3.90 18.09
C SER A 138 30.31 3.62 19.26
N GLU A 139 29.19 4.34 19.35
CA GLU A 139 28.17 4.11 20.37
C GLU A 139 27.58 2.70 20.27
N ARG A 140 27.46 2.17 19.05
CA ARG A 140 26.97 0.82 18.77
C ARG A 140 28.01 0.04 17.99
N VAL A 141 28.42 -1.12 18.52
CA VAL A 141 29.40 -2.01 17.86
C VAL A 141 28.91 -2.49 16.50
N ILE A 142 27.60 -2.62 16.31
CA ILE A 142 27.00 -3.03 15.04
C ILE A 142 27.24 -1.97 13.97
N ASP A 143 27.03 -0.69 14.32
CA ASP A 143 27.25 0.43 13.39
C ASP A 143 28.73 0.51 12.99
N PHE A 144 29.64 0.21 13.93
CA PHE A 144 31.07 0.04 13.62
C PHE A 144 31.33 -1.09 12.61
N LEU A 145 30.76 -2.28 12.81
CA LEU A 145 30.92 -3.40 11.87
C LEU A 145 30.37 -3.06 10.48
N VAL A 146 29.22 -2.39 10.40
CA VAL A 146 28.60 -1.95 9.15
C VAL A 146 29.51 -0.93 8.44
N ASP A 147 30.04 0.05 9.16
CA ASP A 147 30.93 1.06 8.59
C ASP A 147 32.23 0.44 8.06
N VAL A 148 32.88 -0.43 8.83
CA VAL A 148 34.11 -1.13 8.39
C VAL A 148 33.85 -1.98 7.15
N ASN A 149 32.73 -2.71 7.11
CA ASN A 149 32.35 -3.55 5.97
C ASN A 149 32.08 -2.71 4.71
N ARG A 150 31.38 -1.58 4.86
CA ARG A 150 31.15 -0.62 3.77
C ARG A 150 32.46 0.01 3.29
N MET A 151 33.36 0.38 4.20
CA MET A 151 34.68 0.91 3.84
C MET A 151 35.50 -0.11 3.04
N ALA A 152 35.48 -1.39 3.42
CA ALA A 152 36.14 -2.46 2.66
C ALA A 152 35.56 -2.59 1.25
N GLN A 153 34.22 -2.59 1.12
CA GLN A 153 33.53 -2.67 -0.16
C GLN A 153 33.84 -1.48 -1.08
N GLN A 154 33.89 -0.27 -0.54
CA GLN A 154 34.21 0.94 -1.31
C GLN A 154 35.69 0.99 -1.73
N ARG A 155 36.57 0.35 -0.95
CA ARG A 155 38.02 0.36 -1.20
C ARG A 155 38.47 -0.67 -2.23
N ILE A 156 37.80 -1.82 -2.31
CA ILE A 156 38.23 -2.98 -3.12
C ILE A 156 37.24 -3.26 -4.25
N GLU A 157 37.68 -3.08 -5.49
CA GLU A 157 36.90 -3.45 -6.68
C GLU A 157 36.81 -4.99 -6.82
N TYR A 158 35.59 -5.52 -6.88
CA TYR A 158 35.37 -6.96 -7.03
C TYR A 158 35.75 -7.47 -8.42
N LYS A 159 36.57 -8.53 -8.48
CA LYS A 159 36.97 -9.23 -9.71
C LYS A 159 36.88 -10.74 -9.55
N ILE A 160 36.34 -11.42 -10.56
CA ILE A 160 36.36 -12.89 -10.64
C ILE A 160 37.79 -13.34 -10.95
N ARG A 161 38.32 -14.25 -10.13
CA ARG A 161 39.69 -14.76 -10.23
C ARG A 161 39.70 -16.27 -10.31
N LEU A 162 40.34 -16.79 -11.36
CA LEU A 162 40.52 -18.22 -11.58
C LEU A 162 41.87 -18.72 -11.04
N GLU A 163 42.80 -17.83 -10.67
CA GLU A 163 44.10 -18.23 -10.14
C GLU A 163 43.93 -18.95 -8.79
N PRO A 164 44.78 -19.94 -8.46
CA PRO A 164 44.76 -20.57 -7.14
C PRO A 164 45.31 -19.62 -6.07
N GLY A 165 44.85 -19.79 -4.82
CA GLY A 165 45.33 -19.06 -3.65
C GLY A 165 44.52 -17.80 -3.29
N VAL A 166 44.86 -17.20 -2.16
CA VAL A 166 44.24 -15.97 -1.63
C VAL A 166 45.31 -14.88 -1.60
N GLN A 167 44.98 -13.67 -2.04
CA GLN A 167 45.87 -12.51 -1.91
C GLN A 167 46.12 -12.20 -0.43
N THR A 168 47.35 -11.80 -0.12
CA THR A 168 47.65 -11.24 1.20
C THR A 168 46.93 -9.90 1.37
N PRO A 169 46.63 -9.46 2.61
CA PRO A 169 45.98 -8.16 2.85
C PRO A 169 46.73 -6.99 2.18
N GLU A 170 48.06 -7.03 2.19
CA GLU A 170 48.92 -6.04 1.53
C GLU A 170 48.69 -6.01 0.01
N GLU A 171 48.67 -7.17 -0.65
CA GLU A 171 48.41 -7.28 -2.09
C GLU A 171 47.00 -6.80 -2.45
N THR A 172 45.98 -7.18 -1.67
CA THR A 172 44.59 -6.76 -1.88
C THR A 172 44.46 -5.24 -1.82
N LEU A 173 45.08 -4.60 -0.81
CA LEU A 173 45.06 -3.14 -0.65
C LEU A 173 45.91 -2.42 -1.70
N GLN A 174 47.04 -3.00 -2.10
CA GLN A 174 47.90 -2.46 -3.15
C GLN A 174 47.22 -2.47 -4.52
N LEU A 175 46.55 -3.58 -4.86
CA LEU A 175 45.83 -3.73 -6.12
C LEU A 175 44.47 -3.00 -6.13
N ALA A 176 43.95 -2.66 -4.95
CA ALA A 176 42.60 -2.13 -4.75
C ALA A 176 41.51 -2.95 -5.48
N SER A 177 41.78 -4.25 -5.69
CA SER A 177 40.85 -5.16 -6.37
C SER A 177 41.16 -6.61 -6.03
N GLY A 178 40.11 -7.44 -5.95
CA GLY A 178 40.21 -8.83 -5.50
C GLY A 178 38.91 -9.61 -5.67
N SER A 179 38.99 -10.92 -5.45
CA SER A 179 37.83 -11.82 -5.38
C SER A 179 37.26 -11.88 -3.96
N CYS A 180 36.12 -12.54 -3.75
CA CYS A 180 35.45 -12.61 -2.45
C CYS A 180 36.35 -13.15 -1.32
N ARG A 181 37.16 -14.17 -1.62
CA ARG A 181 38.15 -14.73 -0.69
C ARG A 181 39.25 -13.74 -0.30
N ASP A 182 39.63 -12.82 -1.19
CA ASP A 182 40.70 -11.85 -0.94
C ASP A 182 40.21 -10.75 0.01
N SER A 183 39.03 -10.21 -0.25
CA SER A 183 38.39 -9.19 0.60
C SER A 183 38.02 -9.75 1.97
N ALA A 184 37.49 -10.98 2.03
CA ALA A 184 37.18 -11.64 3.30
C ALA A 184 38.44 -11.86 4.15
N TRP A 185 39.53 -12.35 3.55
CA TRP A 185 40.78 -12.55 4.30
C TRP A 185 41.40 -11.24 4.80
N MET A 186 41.40 -10.21 3.97
CA MET A 186 41.85 -8.86 4.37
C MET A 186 41.05 -8.36 5.58
N LEU A 187 39.72 -8.51 5.56
CA LEU A 187 38.85 -8.07 6.64
C LEU A 187 39.02 -8.91 7.93
N VAL A 188 39.20 -10.24 7.82
CA VAL A 188 39.56 -11.11 8.97
C VAL A 188 40.83 -10.59 9.65
N GLN A 189 41.85 -10.28 8.85
CA GLN A 189 43.14 -9.82 9.37
C GLN A 189 43.05 -8.43 9.99
N ALA A 190 42.23 -7.53 9.44
CA ALA A 190 41.99 -6.21 10.02
C ALA A 190 41.34 -6.31 11.41
N PHE A 191 40.27 -7.11 11.55
CA PHE A 191 39.59 -7.30 12.83
C PHE A 191 40.50 -7.90 13.90
N ARG A 192 41.33 -8.89 13.54
CA ARG A 192 42.28 -9.49 14.49
C ARG A 192 43.32 -8.50 14.99
N ASN A 193 43.82 -7.63 14.11
CA ASN A 193 44.81 -6.62 14.48
C ASN A 193 44.25 -5.53 15.42
N ILE A 194 42.93 -5.32 15.44
CA ILE A 194 42.27 -4.42 16.39
C ILE A 194 41.72 -5.14 17.64
N GLY A 195 41.98 -6.45 17.77
CA GLY A 195 41.62 -7.24 18.96
C GLY A 195 40.22 -7.87 18.92
N MET A 196 39.58 -7.94 17.75
CA MET A 196 38.32 -8.67 17.57
C MET A 196 38.58 -10.06 17.00
N ALA A 197 37.93 -11.08 17.58
CA ALA A 197 38.02 -12.45 17.08
C ALA A 197 37.25 -12.58 15.76
N ALA A 198 37.95 -12.98 14.70
CA ALA A 198 37.38 -13.11 13.36
C ALA A 198 37.74 -14.47 12.72
N ARG A 199 36.85 -14.98 11.86
CA ARG A 199 37.05 -16.24 11.13
C ARG A 199 36.68 -16.11 9.66
N PHE A 200 37.35 -16.91 8.83
CA PHE A 200 37.11 -17.01 7.40
C PHE A 200 36.02 -18.05 7.15
N VAL A 201 35.01 -17.68 6.37
CA VAL A 201 33.91 -18.57 6.01
C VAL A 201 33.93 -18.83 4.51
N SER A 202 33.90 -20.10 4.13
CA SER A 202 33.63 -20.55 2.76
C SER A 202 32.24 -21.17 2.71
N GLY A 203 31.44 -20.77 1.74
CA GLY A 203 30.05 -21.19 1.66
C GLY A 203 29.44 -21.11 0.25
N TYR A 204 28.14 -21.32 0.17
CA TYR A 204 27.35 -20.92 -1.00
C TYR A 204 26.77 -19.53 -0.76
N LEU A 205 26.73 -18.73 -1.84
CA LEU A 205 25.91 -17.54 -1.92
C LEU A 205 24.82 -17.79 -2.95
N ILE A 206 23.56 -17.75 -2.51
CA ILE A 206 22.39 -17.75 -3.39
C ILE A 206 21.79 -16.35 -3.34
N GLN A 207 21.67 -15.70 -4.51
CA GLN A 207 20.95 -14.43 -4.61
C GLN A 207 19.83 -14.57 -5.64
N LEU A 208 18.63 -14.21 -5.21
CA LEU A 208 17.44 -14.26 -6.03
C LEU A 208 17.20 -12.90 -6.68
N ALA A 209 16.77 -12.92 -7.94
CA ALA A 209 16.33 -11.72 -8.61
C ALA A 209 15.11 -11.13 -7.87
N PRO A 210 15.13 -9.83 -7.53
CA PRO A 210 13.98 -9.18 -6.90
C PRO A 210 12.81 -9.12 -7.90
N ASP A 211 11.59 -9.17 -7.40
CA ASP A 211 10.39 -9.11 -8.25
C ASP A 211 10.21 -7.76 -8.94
N GLU A 212 10.53 -6.71 -8.18
CA GLU A 212 10.42 -5.33 -8.60
C GLU A 212 11.78 -4.69 -8.46
N LYS A 213 12.14 -3.88 -9.46
CA LYS A 213 13.37 -3.11 -9.39
C LYS A 213 13.25 -2.06 -8.26
N PRO A 214 14.27 -1.92 -7.41
CA PRO A 214 14.34 -0.82 -6.46
C PRO A 214 14.24 0.53 -7.18
N ILE A 215 13.58 1.50 -6.55
CA ILE A 215 13.53 2.89 -7.06
C ILE A 215 14.93 3.53 -6.93
N GLU A 216 15.60 3.27 -5.81
CA GLU A 216 16.96 3.70 -5.50
C GLU A 216 17.77 2.54 -4.91
N GLY A 217 19.11 2.62 -5.01
CA GLY A 217 20.03 1.58 -4.54
C GLY A 217 20.48 0.59 -5.63
N PRO A 218 21.35 -0.37 -5.27
CA PRO A 218 21.81 -1.38 -6.22
C PRO A 218 20.63 -2.26 -6.65
N SER A 219 20.52 -2.53 -7.96
CA SER A 219 19.37 -3.23 -8.56
C SER A 219 19.22 -4.70 -8.15
N GLY A 220 20.12 -5.24 -7.32
CA GLY A 220 20.28 -6.67 -7.10
C GLY A 220 20.68 -7.42 -8.38
N PRO A 221 20.72 -8.75 -8.36
CA PRO A 221 21.00 -9.53 -9.55
C PRO A 221 19.85 -9.51 -10.56
N THR A 222 20.17 -9.52 -11.86
CA THR A 222 19.17 -9.54 -12.94
C THR A 222 18.50 -10.90 -13.14
N ALA A 223 19.11 -11.97 -12.61
CA ALA A 223 18.61 -13.33 -12.65
C ALA A 223 19.01 -14.04 -11.35
N ASP A 224 18.29 -15.11 -11.00
CA ASP A 224 18.72 -15.95 -9.89
C ASP A 224 20.10 -16.54 -10.19
N PHE A 225 21.01 -16.45 -9.22
CA PHE A 225 22.33 -17.04 -9.37
C PHE A 225 22.82 -17.64 -8.05
N CYS A 226 23.73 -18.60 -8.19
CA CYS A 226 24.44 -19.18 -7.08
C CYS A 226 25.92 -19.35 -7.43
N ASP A 227 26.77 -19.17 -6.42
CA ASP A 227 28.21 -19.41 -6.56
C ASP A 227 28.80 -19.89 -5.23
N LEU A 228 30.02 -20.42 -5.28
CA LEU A 228 30.87 -20.53 -4.10
C LEU A 228 31.33 -19.13 -3.71
N HIS A 229 31.18 -18.82 -2.42
CA HIS A 229 31.49 -17.50 -1.89
C HIS A 229 32.27 -17.58 -0.60
N ALA A 230 32.93 -16.48 -0.25
CA ALA A 230 33.65 -16.34 0.99
C ALA A 230 33.34 -15.00 1.66
N TRP A 231 33.23 -15.01 2.99
CA TRP A 231 32.95 -13.84 3.80
C TRP A 231 33.63 -13.94 5.17
N THR A 232 33.53 -12.87 5.95
CA THR A 232 34.14 -12.75 7.27
C THR A 232 33.09 -12.90 8.35
N GLU A 233 33.39 -13.60 9.44
CA GLU A 233 32.57 -13.60 10.63
C GLU A 233 33.34 -13.06 11.84
N VAL A 234 32.69 -12.21 12.64
CA VAL A 234 33.25 -11.61 13.85
C VAL A 234 32.46 -12.08 15.07
N TYR A 235 33.15 -12.47 16.14
CA TYR A 235 32.51 -12.92 17.37
C TYR A 235 32.23 -11.74 18.31
N LEU A 236 30.96 -11.54 18.66
CA LEU A 236 30.50 -10.58 19.65
C LEU A 236 29.92 -11.30 20.88
N PRO A 237 30.30 -10.93 22.12
CA PRO A 237 29.64 -11.45 23.32
C PRO A 237 28.13 -11.21 23.29
N GLY A 238 27.33 -12.21 23.66
CA GLY A 238 25.88 -12.21 23.51
C GLY A 238 25.38 -12.65 22.12
N ALA A 239 25.91 -12.06 21.04
CA ALA A 239 25.39 -12.30 19.68
C ALA A 239 25.99 -13.54 19.01
N GLY A 240 27.21 -13.92 19.38
CA GLY A 240 27.96 -14.99 18.73
C GLY A 240 28.65 -14.52 17.45
N TRP A 241 28.75 -15.40 16.45
CA TRP A 241 29.41 -15.10 15.17
C TRP A 241 28.48 -14.33 14.23
N VAL A 242 28.89 -13.12 13.85
CA VAL A 242 28.15 -12.21 12.98
C VAL A 242 28.85 -12.11 11.63
N GLY A 243 28.12 -12.37 10.54
CA GLY A 243 28.67 -12.43 9.18
C GLY A 243 28.66 -11.09 8.43
N LEU A 244 29.77 -10.78 7.77
CA LEU A 244 30.07 -9.57 7.03
C LEU A 244 30.57 -9.95 5.63
N ASP A 245 29.88 -9.51 4.59
CA ASP A 245 30.28 -9.72 3.21
C ASP A 245 30.94 -8.44 2.64
N PRO A 246 32.28 -8.36 2.61
CA PRO A 246 32.99 -7.18 2.13
C PRO A 246 32.89 -6.97 0.63
N THR A 247 32.33 -7.92 -0.13
CA THR A 247 32.13 -7.74 -1.58
C THR A 247 30.90 -6.92 -1.89
N SER A 248 29.82 -7.13 -1.12
CA SER A 248 28.56 -6.41 -1.26
C SER A 248 28.43 -5.24 -0.28
N GLY A 249 29.23 -5.23 0.79
CA GLY A 249 29.11 -4.27 1.89
C GLY A 249 27.91 -4.56 2.79
N LEU A 250 27.27 -5.72 2.62
CA LEU A 250 26.10 -6.15 3.37
C LEU A 250 26.48 -7.17 4.46
N MET A 251 25.59 -7.32 5.44
CA MET A 251 25.67 -8.41 6.41
C MET A 251 25.24 -9.74 5.75
N ALA A 252 25.74 -10.87 6.25
CA ALA A 252 25.37 -12.18 5.75
C ALA A 252 23.90 -12.52 6.08
N GLY A 253 23.09 -12.77 5.05
CA GLY A 253 21.65 -13.08 5.14
C GLY A 253 21.31 -14.53 4.82
N GLU A 254 20.07 -14.81 4.44
CA GLU A 254 19.58 -16.16 4.12
C GLU A 254 20.28 -16.82 2.93
N GLY A 255 20.82 -16.01 2.01
CA GLY A 255 21.59 -16.47 0.86
C GLY A 255 22.99 -16.98 1.21
N HIS A 256 23.54 -16.63 2.37
CA HIS A 256 24.88 -17.01 2.81
C HIS A 256 24.82 -18.34 3.59
N ILE A 257 25.04 -19.45 2.89
CA ILE A 257 24.98 -20.80 3.46
C ILE A 257 26.40 -21.26 3.80
N PRO A 258 26.82 -21.22 5.08
CA PRO A 258 28.19 -21.60 5.46
C PRO A 258 28.41 -23.09 5.21
N LEU A 259 29.57 -23.43 4.66
CA LEU A 259 30.02 -24.82 4.47
C LEU A 259 31.19 -25.14 5.41
N ALA A 260 32.18 -24.26 5.47
CA ALA A 260 33.34 -24.38 6.35
C ALA A 260 33.73 -23.02 6.96
N CYS A 261 33.76 -22.95 8.29
CA CYS A 261 34.17 -21.77 9.04
C CYS A 261 35.47 -22.09 9.79
N THR A 262 36.54 -21.35 9.53
CA THR A 262 37.88 -21.70 10.03
C THR A 262 38.71 -20.46 10.40
N PRO A 263 39.71 -20.60 11.29
CA PRO A 263 40.64 -19.50 11.58
C PRO A 263 41.53 -19.10 10.38
N HIS A 264 41.80 -20.02 9.45
CA HIS A 264 42.71 -19.75 8.33
C HIS A 264 42.12 -20.26 7.01
N TYR A 265 42.14 -19.44 5.96
CA TYR A 265 41.48 -19.70 4.69
C TYR A 265 41.87 -21.04 4.03
N SER A 266 43.10 -21.53 4.25
CA SER A 266 43.57 -22.81 3.71
C SER A 266 42.77 -24.01 4.21
N ASP A 267 42.23 -23.93 5.43
CA ASP A 267 41.45 -25.01 6.04
C ASP A 267 39.99 -25.01 5.57
N ALA A 268 39.52 -23.90 4.98
CA ALA A 268 38.18 -23.74 4.42
C ALA A 268 38.07 -24.13 2.94
N ALA A 269 39.17 -24.53 2.29
CA ALA A 269 39.16 -24.90 0.88
C ALA A 269 38.10 -25.99 0.58
N PRO A 270 37.20 -25.77 -0.42
CA PRO A 270 36.06 -26.65 -0.67
C PRO A 270 36.44 -28.12 -0.94
N ILE A 271 37.52 -28.32 -1.70
CA ILE A 271 38.09 -29.64 -2.03
C ILE A 271 39.60 -29.56 -1.81
N THR A 272 40.15 -30.48 -1.02
CA THR A 272 41.59 -30.60 -0.80
C THR A 272 42.02 -32.05 -0.82
N GLY A 273 43.09 -32.39 -1.50
CA GLY A 273 43.66 -33.74 -1.48
C GLY A 273 44.84 -33.89 -2.42
N GLY A 274 45.53 -35.01 -2.30
CA GLY A 274 46.69 -35.31 -3.15
C GLY A 274 46.30 -36.04 -4.43
N HIS A 275 47.01 -35.80 -5.51
CA HIS A 275 46.93 -36.59 -6.73
C HIS A 275 48.34 -36.73 -7.33
N GLU A 276 48.55 -37.74 -8.18
CA GLU A 276 49.82 -37.85 -8.92
C GLU A 276 49.97 -36.68 -9.92
N PRO A 277 51.21 -36.29 -10.28
CA PRO A 277 51.42 -35.29 -11.34
C PRO A 277 50.77 -35.68 -12.67
N CYS A 278 49.93 -34.79 -13.20
CA CYS A 278 49.18 -34.95 -14.43
C CYS A 278 48.73 -33.60 -14.98
N GLU A 279 48.32 -33.58 -16.25
CA GLU A 279 47.54 -32.49 -16.83
C GLU A 279 46.06 -32.68 -16.47
N VAL A 280 45.39 -31.59 -16.10
CA VAL A 280 43.98 -31.61 -15.68
C VAL A 280 43.17 -30.58 -16.45
N GLU A 281 42.06 -31.04 -17.02
CA GLU A 281 40.99 -30.17 -17.50
C GLU A 281 39.96 -30.02 -16.37
N PHE A 282 39.70 -28.79 -15.97
CA PHE A 282 38.80 -28.44 -14.88
C PHE A 282 37.48 -27.88 -15.43
N GLN A 283 36.36 -28.44 -14.98
CA GLN A 283 35.02 -27.97 -15.30
C GLN A 283 34.26 -27.71 -14.00
N HIS A 284 33.60 -26.56 -13.95
CA HIS A 284 32.79 -26.13 -12.82
C HIS A 284 31.45 -25.59 -13.32
N GLU A 285 30.37 -26.05 -12.71
CA GLU A 285 29.00 -25.68 -13.06
C GLU A 285 28.20 -25.51 -11.77
N MET A 286 27.46 -24.40 -11.68
CA MET A 286 26.51 -24.16 -10.62
C MET A 286 25.22 -23.58 -11.20
N THR A 287 24.08 -24.09 -10.75
CA THR A 287 22.75 -23.58 -11.13
C THR A 287 21.83 -23.56 -9.92
N VAL A 288 20.93 -22.58 -9.90
CA VAL A 288 19.85 -22.49 -8.92
C VAL A 288 18.51 -22.42 -9.64
N THR A 289 17.50 -23.07 -9.10
CA THR A 289 16.13 -23.05 -9.65
C THR A 289 15.11 -22.91 -8.52
N ARG A 290 14.16 -21.98 -8.64
CA ARG A 290 13.01 -21.91 -7.74
C ARG A 290 12.09 -23.09 -8.00
N ILE A 291 11.92 -23.97 -7.01
CA ILE A 291 11.08 -25.19 -7.13
C ILE A 291 9.72 -25.04 -6.45
N VAL A 292 9.63 -24.16 -5.44
CA VAL A 292 8.37 -23.80 -4.78
C VAL A 292 8.35 -22.29 -4.63
N GLU A 293 7.31 -21.67 -5.16
CA GLU A 293 7.09 -20.23 -5.11
C GLU A 293 5.63 -19.97 -4.74
N ALA A 294 5.40 -19.58 -3.48
CA ALA A 294 4.07 -19.18 -3.06
C ALA A 294 3.68 -17.86 -3.74
N PRO A 295 2.40 -17.66 -4.11
CA PRO A 295 1.92 -16.40 -4.65
C PRO A 295 2.23 -15.26 -3.68
N ARG A 296 2.80 -14.15 -4.18
CA ARG A 296 3.17 -13.00 -3.36
C ARG A 296 2.67 -11.72 -3.99
N THR A 297 2.43 -10.72 -3.17
CA THR A 297 1.85 -9.44 -3.57
C THR A 297 2.71 -8.68 -4.59
N THR A 298 4.03 -8.85 -4.54
CA THR A 298 4.99 -8.23 -5.48
C THR A 298 4.99 -8.88 -6.87
N LYS A 299 4.58 -10.15 -6.96
CA LYS A 299 4.47 -10.90 -8.22
C LYS A 299 3.27 -11.85 -8.13
N PRO A 300 2.03 -11.33 -8.19
CA PRO A 300 0.83 -12.12 -7.88
C PRO A 300 0.51 -13.16 -8.95
N TYR A 301 0.95 -12.95 -10.19
CA TYR A 301 0.63 -13.81 -11.33
C TYR A 301 1.87 -14.10 -12.16
N THR A 302 1.96 -15.32 -12.69
CA THR A 302 2.84 -15.63 -13.82
C THR A 302 2.37 -14.89 -15.08
N ASP A 303 3.26 -14.69 -16.05
CA ASP A 303 2.90 -14.03 -17.32
C ASP A 303 1.81 -14.80 -18.08
N HIS A 304 1.82 -16.13 -17.99
CA HIS A 304 0.77 -16.97 -18.55
C HIS A 304 -0.59 -16.72 -17.89
N GLN A 305 -0.65 -16.79 -16.55
CA GLN A 305 -1.90 -16.52 -15.81
C GLN A 305 -2.42 -15.10 -16.09
N TRP A 306 -1.53 -14.12 -16.15
CA TRP A 306 -1.93 -12.74 -16.47
C TRP A 306 -2.52 -12.62 -17.88
N SER A 307 -1.91 -13.27 -18.87
CA SER A 307 -2.45 -13.32 -20.23
C SER A 307 -3.84 -13.97 -20.27
N GLU A 308 -4.09 -15.01 -19.47
CA GLU A 308 -5.40 -15.65 -19.38
C GLU A 308 -6.45 -14.73 -18.74
N ILE A 309 -6.10 -14.01 -17.66
CA ILE A 309 -6.97 -13.04 -17.00
C ILE A 309 -7.36 -11.91 -17.97
N VAL A 310 -6.37 -11.38 -18.71
CA VAL A 310 -6.61 -10.33 -19.71
C VAL A 310 -7.57 -10.83 -20.81
N ALA A 311 -7.35 -12.05 -21.32
CA ALA A 311 -8.23 -12.64 -22.32
C ALA A 311 -9.63 -12.95 -21.79
N ALA A 312 -9.78 -13.26 -20.50
CA ALA A 312 -11.08 -13.43 -19.87
C ALA A 312 -11.83 -12.09 -19.77
N GLY A 313 -11.14 -11.00 -19.45
CA GLY A 313 -11.72 -9.67 -19.48
C GLY A 313 -12.17 -9.24 -20.88
N ASP A 314 -11.41 -9.56 -21.93
CA ASP A 314 -11.84 -9.31 -23.31
C ASP A 314 -13.16 -10.06 -23.63
N ARG A 315 -13.29 -11.32 -23.21
CA ARG A 315 -14.54 -12.09 -23.40
C ARG A 315 -15.73 -11.51 -22.62
N VAL A 316 -15.49 -11.00 -21.41
CA VAL A 316 -16.53 -10.31 -20.62
C VAL A 316 -16.96 -9.03 -21.33
N ASP A 317 -16.02 -8.27 -21.88
CA ASP A 317 -16.30 -7.07 -22.69
C ASP A 317 -17.14 -7.39 -23.93
N ASP A 318 -16.82 -8.46 -24.66
CA ASP A 318 -17.61 -8.93 -25.80
C ASP A 318 -19.06 -9.21 -25.37
N ALA A 319 -19.26 -9.88 -24.22
CA ALA A 319 -20.60 -10.16 -23.69
C ALA A 319 -21.34 -8.87 -23.29
N LEU A 320 -20.67 -7.90 -22.66
CA LEU A 320 -21.24 -6.60 -22.32
C LEU A 320 -21.62 -5.78 -23.56
N ALA A 321 -20.81 -5.86 -24.62
CA ALA A 321 -21.07 -5.19 -25.90
C ALA A 321 -22.27 -5.83 -26.63
N ILE A 322 -22.33 -7.16 -26.71
CA ILE A 322 -23.47 -7.91 -27.28
C ILE A 322 -24.77 -7.57 -26.53
N GLY A 323 -24.70 -7.44 -25.21
CA GLY A 323 -25.84 -7.09 -24.36
C GLY A 323 -26.26 -5.61 -24.39
N ASP A 324 -25.52 -4.74 -25.10
CA ASP A 324 -25.65 -3.27 -25.04
C ASP A 324 -25.74 -2.77 -23.59
N VAL A 325 -24.85 -3.23 -22.70
CA VAL A 325 -24.91 -2.88 -21.27
C VAL A 325 -24.52 -1.41 -21.03
N ARG A 326 -23.57 -0.89 -21.82
CA ARG A 326 -22.97 0.45 -21.70
C ARG A 326 -22.32 0.74 -20.35
N LEU A 327 -21.78 -0.32 -19.73
CA LEU A 327 -21.10 -0.24 -18.44
C LEU A 327 -19.85 0.65 -18.53
N THR A 328 -19.71 1.54 -17.57
CA THR A 328 -18.45 2.21 -17.26
C THR A 328 -17.99 1.86 -15.85
N MET A 329 -16.68 1.80 -15.65
CA MET A 329 -16.06 1.51 -14.35
C MET A 329 -15.05 2.60 -13.98
N GLY A 330 -15.21 3.19 -12.80
CA GLY A 330 -14.24 4.06 -12.16
C GLY A 330 -13.82 3.50 -10.80
N GLY A 331 -12.96 4.22 -10.10
CA GLY A 331 -12.52 3.82 -8.77
C GLY A 331 -11.81 4.92 -8.00
N GLU A 332 -11.51 4.61 -6.75
CA GLU A 332 -10.87 5.53 -5.80
C GLU A 332 -9.62 4.85 -5.18
N PRO A 333 -8.57 4.50 -5.96
CA PRO A 333 -7.35 3.92 -5.42
C PRO A 333 -6.63 4.88 -4.45
N THR A 334 -6.03 4.31 -3.41
CA THR A 334 -5.37 5.06 -2.35
C THR A 334 -3.89 4.72 -2.23
N PHE A 335 -3.08 5.69 -1.84
CA PHE A 335 -1.61 5.59 -1.75
C PHE A 335 -1.04 6.28 -0.52
N VAL A 336 0.12 5.81 -0.06
CA VAL A 336 0.92 6.43 1.01
C VAL A 336 2.39 6.56 0.61
N ALA A 337 3.17 7.37 1.34
CA ALA A 337 4.61 7.51 1.09
C ALA A 337 5.38 6.21 1.33
N ILE A 338 6.48 6.04 0.59
CA ILE A 338 7.43 4.93 0.79
C ILE A 338 8.44 5.23 1.90
N ASP A 339 8.79 6.49 2.15
CA ASP A 339 9.97 6.84 2.97
C ASP A 339 9.67 7.17 4.43
N ASP A 340 8.58 7.87 4.70
CA ASP A 340 8.25 8.39 6.04
C ASP A 340 6.94 7.80 6.55
N VAL A 341 6.88 6.46 6.60
CA VAL A 341 5.67 5.71 6.92
C VAL A 341 5.14 5.95 8.34
N ASP A 342 6.01 6.35 9.28
CA ASP A 342 5.65 6.62 10.67
C ASP A 342 4.97 7.99 10.86
N HIS A 343 5.14 8.93 9.93
CA HIS A 343 4.63 10.29 10.11
C HIS A 343 3.09 10.33 10.22
N PRO A 344 2.51 11.13 11.15
CA PRO A 344 1.05 11.19 11.37
C PRO A 344 0.20 11.44 10.12
N GLN A 345 0.68 12.24 9.15
CA GLN A 345 0.04 12.47 7.84
C GLN A 345 -0.29 11.19 7.05
N TRP A 346 0.40 10.08 7.32
CA TRP A 346 0.17 8.79 6.67
C TRP A 346 -0.57 7.80 7.55
N ASN A 347 -0.94 8.16 8.79
CA ASN A 347 -1.61 7.26 9.72
C ASN A 347 -2.94 7.82 10.25
N THR A 348 -2.98 9.11 10.59
CA THR A 348 -4.14 9.76 11.20
C THR A 348 -4.53 11.06 10.51
N ASP A 349 -3.55 11.87 10.13
CA ASP A 349 -3.82 13.25 9.71
C ASP A 349 -4.21 13.29 8.23
N ALA A 350 -5.18 14.15 7.92
CA ALA A 350 -5.61 14.34 6.54
C ALA A 350 -4.58 15.13 5.72
N VAL A 351 -4.07 16.23 6.28
CA VAL A 351 -3.17 17.16 5.59
C VAL A 351 -1.72 17.01 6.04
N GLY A 352 -0.78 17.29 5.14
CA GLY A 352 0.64 17.29 5.44
C GLY A 352 1.44 17.95 4.32
N LYS A 353 2.58 18.57 4.66
CA LYS A 353 3.41 19.30 3.70
C LYS A 353 3.91 18.38 2.59
N GLU A 354 4.45 17.23 2.97
CA GLU A 354 4.95 16.25 2.02
C GLU A 354 3.81 15.61 1.23
N LYS A 355 2.70 15.26 1.89
CA LYS A 355 1.50 14.73 1.21
C LYS A 355 1.05 15.64 0.06
N ARG A 356 1.00 16.97 0.27
CA ARG A 356 0.67 17.95 -0.78
C ARG A 356 1.66 17.92 -1.95
N VAL A 357 2.95 17.86 -1.66
CA VAL A 357 4.01 17.81 -2.67
C VAL A 357 3.90 16.53 -3.50
N LEU A 358 3.82 15.36 -2.87
CA LEU A 358 3.74 14.08 -3.56
C LEU A 358 2.46 13.97 -4.40
N SER A 359 1.33 14.50 -3.92
CA SER A 359 0.11 14.56 -4.71
C SER A 359 0.19 15.47 -5.93
N ASN A 360 0.90 16.61 -5.84
CA ASN A 360 1.13 17.47 -7.00
C ASN A 360 2.07 16.80 -8.01
N VAL A 361 3.11 16.10 -7.55
CA VAL A 361 3.99 15.31 -8.44
C VAL A 361 3.20 14.23 -9.17
N LEU A 362 2.37 13.47 -8.45
CA LEU A 362 1.51 12.44 -9.04
C LEU A 362 0.49 13.04 -10.02
N LEU A 363 -0.15 14.15 -9.68
CA LEU A 363 -1.08 14.87 -10.56
C LEU A 363 -0.42 15.23 -11.89
N LEU A 364 0.79 15.81 -11.85
CA LEU A 364 1.50 16.26 -13.05
C LEU A 364 1.92 15.08 -13.92
N LYS A 365 2.44 14.00 -13.33
CA LYS A 365 2.78 12.77 -14.06
C LYS A 365 1.56 12.14 -14.72
N LEU A 366 0.46 12.00 -13.98
CA LEU A 366 -0.79 11.47 -14.53
C LEU A 366 -1.32 12.36 -15.65
N ARG A 367 -1.32 13.69 -15.50
CA ARG A 367 -1.72 14.61 -16.58
C ARG A 367 -0.93 14.35 -17.85
N ASP A 368 0.40 14.27 -17.75
CA ASP A 368 1.28 14.12 -18.91
C ASP A 368 1.08 12.78 -19.63
N THR A 369 0.71 11.73 -18.90
CA THR A 369 0.47 10.39 -19.46
C THR A 369 -0.97 10.20 -19.97
N VAL A 370 -1.99 10.67 -19.23
CA VAL A 370 -3.41 10.34 -19.51
C VAL A 370 -4.23 11.49 -20.10
N ALA A 371 -3.78 12.74 -19.98
CA ALA A 371 -4.58 13.91 -20.30
C ALA A 371 -3.74 15.10 -20.83
N PRO A 372 -3.04 14.96 -21.97
CA PRO A 372 -2.31 16.07 -22.58
C PRO A 372 -3.28 17.21 -22.98
N GLY A 373 -2.93 18.46 -22.67
CA GLY A 373 -3.80 19.62 -22.92
C GLY A 373 -4.93 19.81 -21.89
N ALA A 374 -4.85 19.11 -20.76
CA ALA A 374 -5.78 19.26 -19.65
C ALA A 374 -5.56 20.54 -18.83
N LEU A 375 -6.62 20.97 -18.17
CA LEU A 375 -6.61 22.03 -17.18
C LEU A 375 -6.32 21.48 -15.79
N LEU A 376 -5.41 22.14 -15.06
CA LEU A 376 -5.20 21.87 -13.64
C LEU A 376 -6.00 22.85 -12.79
N HIS A 377 -6.70 22.31 -11.79
CA HIS A 377 -7.52 23.08 -10.86
C HIS A 377 -7.21 22.67 -9.41
N TYR A 378 -6.86 23.65 -8.59
CA TYR A 378 -6.41 23.49 -7.21
C TYR A 378 -7.52 23.95 -6.25
N GLY A 379 -8.50 23.09 -6.00
CA GLY A 379 -9.70 23.42 -5.23
C GLY A 379 -9.65 23.05 -3.75
N GLN A 380 -10.74 23.34 -3.03
CA GLN A 380 -11.00 22.79 -1.70
C GLN A 380 -11.68 21.42 -1.79
N GLY A 381 -11.27 20.50 -0.92
CA GLY A 381 -11.83 19.17 -0.73
C GLY A 381 -12.88 19.15 0.39
N LYS A 382 -13.14 17.94 0.92
CA LYS A 382 -14.06 17.75 2.06
C LYS A 382 -13.53 18.46 3.31
N TRP A 383 -14.45 18.99 4.13
CA TRP A 383 -14.12 19.58 5.43
C TRP A 383 -14.86 18.81 6.52
N TYR A 384 -14.13 18.30 7.52
CA TYR A 384 -14.70 17.51 8.61
C TYR A 384 -14.82 18.33 9.91
N PRO A 385 -15.83 18.07 10.75
CA PRO A 385 -15.96 18.72 12.06
C PRO A 385 -14.69 18.54 12.90
N GLY A 386 -14.11 19.65 13.37
CA GLY A 386 -12.88 19.67 14.17
C GLY A 386 -11.60 20.00 13.40
N GLU A 387 -11.62 20.02 12.05
CA GLU A 387 -10.49 20.49 11.25
C GLU A 387 -10.49 22.04 11.17
N SER A 388 -9.33 22.67 11.37
CA SER A 388 -9.17 24.13 11.34
C SER A 388 -9.22 24.71 9.92
N LEU A 389 -8.88 23.91 8.90
CA LEU A 389 -8.92 24.29 7.50
C LEU A 389 -9.59 23.21 6.65
N PRO A 390 -10.30 23.60 5.57
CA PRO A 390 -10.77 22.65 4.58
C PRO A 390 -9.58 22.00 3.86
N ARG A 391 -9.74 20.73 3.50
CA ARG A 391 -8.75 19.98 2.72
C ARG A 391 -8.59 20.56 1.32
N TRP A 392 -7.59 20.09 0.58
CA TRP A 392 -7.39 20.48 -0.83
C TRP A 392 -7.84 19.38 -1.79
N ALA A 393 -8.10 19.71 -3.05
CA ALA A 393 -8.40 18.76 -4.11
C ALA A 393 -7.71 19.17 -5.40
N LEU A 394 -6.78 18.34 -5.87
CA LEU A 394 -6.05 18.56 -7.12
C LEU A 394 -6.80 17.90 -8.25
N THR A 395 -7.36 18.68 -9.17
CA THR A 395 -8.20 18.16 -10.26
C THR A 395 -7.53 18.40 -11.60
N CYS A 396 -7.58 17.39 -12.47
CA CYS A 396 -7.16 17.48 -13.87
C CYS A 396 -8.39 17.27 -14.76
N LEU A 397 -8.65 18.16 -15.72
CA LEU A 397 -9.84 18.14 -16.58
C LEU A 397 -9.48 18.21 -18.07
N TRP A 398 -10.08 17.34 -18.90
CA TRP A 398 -9.88 17.36 -20.36
C TRP A 398 -11.15 17.04 -21.13
N ARG A 399 -11.20 17.42 -22.42
CA ARG A 399 -12.36 17.17 -23.29
C ARG A 399 -12.26 15.82 -23.97
N LYS A 400 -13.39 15.15 -24.15
CA LYS A 400 -13.48 13.88 -24.90
C LYS A 400 -13.30 14.03 -26.39
N ASP A 401 -13.52 15.22 -26.93
CA ASP A 401 -13.34 15.49 -28.36
C ASP A 401 -11.87 15.73 -28.77
N GLY A 402 -10.93 15.59 -27.81
CA GLY A 402 -9.49 15.73 -28.05
C GLY A 402 -9.02 17.18 -28.16
N GLN A 403 -9.91 18.17 -28.08
CA GLN A 403 -9.48 19.56 -28.02
C GLN A 403 -8.95 19.91 -26.62
N PRO A 404 -7.91 20.74 -26.51
CA PRO A 404 -7.36 21.12 -25.21
C PRO A 404 -8.37 21.96 -24.41
N VAL A 405 -8.42 21.77 -23.09
CA VAL A 405 -9.10 22.72 -22.19
C VAL A 405 -8.18 23.92 -21.93
N TRP A 406 -6.87 23.68 -21.95
CA TRP A 406 -5.82 24.69 -21.80
C TRP A 406 -4.74 24.47 -22.86
N GLN A 407 -4.48 25.48 -23.68
CA GLN A 407 -3.64 25.35 -24.88
C GLN A 407 -2.13 25.43 -24.59
N ASN A 408 -1.70 26.25 -23.64
CA ASN A 408 -0.29 26.58 -23.41
C ASN A 408 0.12 26.29 -21.95
N PRO A 409 0.75 25.11 -21.70
CA PRO A 409 1.18 24.70 -20.37
C PRO A 409 2.09 25.68 -19.63
N LYS A 410 2.80 26.57 -20.35
CA LYS A 410 3.64 27.63 -19.75
C LYS A 410 2.86 28.52 -18.77
N TYR A 411 1.57 28.72 -19.03
CA TYR A 411 0.72 29.63 -18.25
C TYR A 411 -0.01 28.96 -17.09
N ILE A 412 0.17 27.65 -16.91
CA ILE A 412 -0.21 26.97 -15.67
C ILE A 412 0.93 27.18 -14.68
N ALA A 413 0.67 27.93 -13.61
CA ALA A 413 1.71 28.23 -12.61
C ALA A 413 2.07 26.99 -11.79
N ASP A 414 3.36 26.81 -11.52
CA ASP A 414 3.87 25.78 -10.63
C ASP A 414 3.65 26.16 -9.15
N GLU A 415 2.92 25.32 -8.40
CA GLU A 415 2.66 25.51 -6.97
C GLU A 415 3.94 25.46 -6.11
N GLY A 416 5.05 24.93 -6.62
CA GLY A 416 6.35 24.93 -5.95
C GLY A 416 7.17 26.21 -6.17
N LYS A 417 6.78 27.07 -7.12
CA LYS A 417 7.58 28.23 -7.55
C LYS A 417 6.99 29.56 -7.05
N ASP A 418 7.87 30.45 -6.61
CA ASP A 418 7.57 31.86 -6.36
C ASP A 418 7.93 32.66 -7.63
N TYR A 419 6.95 33.34 -8.23
CA TYR A 419 7.13 34.16 -9.43
C TYR A 419 7.35 35.65 -9.11
N GLY A 420 7.29 36.04 -7.83
CA GLY A 420 7.45 37.41 -7.38
C GLY A 420 6.25 38.32 -7.70
N PHE A 421 5.09 37.75 -8.01
CA PHE A 421 3.90 38.54 -8.33
C PHE A 421 3.36 39.29 -7.11
N THR A 422 2.64 40.37 -7.39
CA THR A 422 2.11 41.30 -6.36
C THR A 422 0.62 41.56 -6.57
N HIS A 423 0.00 42.31 -5.63
CA HIS A 423 -1.39 42.76 -5.81
C HIS A 423 -1.55 43.67 -7.05
N ASP A 424 -0.50 44.37 -7.49
CA ASP A 424 -0.56 45.22 -8.69
C ASP A 424 -0.68 44.38 -9.96
N ASP A 425 -0.01 43.22 -9.98
CA ASP A 425 -0.15 42.22 -11.05
C ASP A 425 -1.56 41.63 -11.07
N ALA A 426 -2.13 41.31 -9.90
CA ALA A 426 -3.51 40.84 -9.78
C ALA A 426 -4.51 41.89 -10.29
N GLN A 427 -4.29 43.17 -9.98
CA GLN A 427 -5.12 44.27 -10.47
C GLN A 427 -5.04 44.40 -11.99
N ARG A 428 -3.82 44.35 -12.54
CA ARG A 428 -3.59 44.41 -13.99
C ARG A 428 -4.27 43.24 -14.69
N PHE A 429 -4.17 42.04 -14.11
CA PHE A 429 -4.77 40.81 -14.64
C PHE A 429 -6.29 40.90 -14.69
N VAL A 430 -6.95 41.20 -13.56
CA VAL A 430 -8.42 41.21 -13.50
C VAL A 430 -9.05 42.29 -14.40
N LYS A 431 -8.40 43.45 -14.53
CA LYS A 431 -8.87 44.53 -15.41
C LYS A 431 -8.75 44.16 -16.89
N HIS A 432 -7.64 43.54 -17.29
CA HIS A 432 -7.45 43.04 -18.65
C HIS A 432 -8.44 41.92 -18.97
N LEU A 433 -8.68 41.01 -18.02
CA LEU A 433 -9.68 39.94 -18.16
C LEU A 433 -11.09 40.50 -18.34
N ALA A 434 -11.48 41.53 -17.58
CA ALA A 434 -12.79 42.17 -17.71
C ALA A 434 -13.04 42.66 -19.14
N VAL A 435 -12.07 43.39 -19.71
CA VAL A 435 -12.18 43.91 -21.09
C VAL A 435 -12.17 42.78 -22.12
N THR A 436 -11.38 41.72 -21.89
CA THR A 436 -11.34 40.52 -22.74
C THR A 436 -12.72 39.83 -22.78
N LEU A 437 -13.44 39.81 -21.66
CA LEU A 437 -14.81 39.29 -21.56
C LEU A 437 -15.90 40.26 -22.08
N GLY A 438 -15.51 41.45 -22.56
CA GLY A 438 -16.45 42.48 -23.01
C GLY A 438 -17.14 43.25 -21.88
N ILE A 439 -16.57 43.25 -20.67
CA ILE A 439 -17.10 43.91 -19.48
C ILE A 439 -16.26 45.15 -19.15
N GLU A 440 -16.93 46.19 -18.65
CA GLU A 440 -16.24 47.38 -18.16
C GLU A 440 -15.30 47.06 -16.99
N SER A 441 -14.02 47.37 -17.12
CA SER A 441 -12.97 47.13 -16.11
C SER A 441 -13.24 47.79 -14.76
N LYS A 442 -14.05 48.86 -14.73
CA LYS A 442 -14.53 49.55 -13.52
C LYS A 442 -15.41 48.70 -12.60
N VAL A 443 -15.94 47.60 -13.12
CA VAL A 443 -16.73 46.64 -12.34
C VAL A 443 -15.85 45.87 -11.35
N THR A 444 -14.54 45.79 -11.60
CA THR A 444 -13.60 45.12 -10.70
C THR A 444 -13.36 45.95 -9.44
N LEU A 445 -13.44 45.31 -8.26
CA LEU A 445 -13.35 45.97 -6.97
C LEU A 445 -12.17 45.39 -6.16
N PRO A 446 -11.33 46.24 -5.52
CA PRO A 446 -10.36 45.77 -4.55
C PRO A 446 -11.07 45.27 -3.28
N VAL A 447 -10.59 44.17 -2.72
CA VAL A 447 -11.06 43.62 -1.44
C VAL A 447 -9.96 43.66 -0.38
N TYR A 448 -10.34 43.85 0.88
CA TYR A 448 -9.42 44.08 2.00
C TYR A 448 -9.70 43.11 3.15
N GLU A 449 -8.67 42.79 3.95
CA GLU A 449 -8.89 42.09 5.23
C GLU A 449 -9.62 43.01 6.22
N ASP A 450 -10.46 42.44 7.09
CA ASP A 450 -11.15 43.20 8.14
C ASP A 450 -10.16 43.67 9.22
N THR A 451 -9.79 44.94 9.13
CA THR A 451 -8.82 45.56 10.03
C THR A 451 -9.29 45.55 11.49
N PHE A 452 -10.59 45.66 11.75
CA PHE A 452 -11.11 45.70 13.12
C PHE A 452 -11.03 44.31 13.78
N HIS A 453 -11.30 43.26 13.02
CA HIS A 453 -11.16 41.88 13.50
C HIS A 453 -9.74 41.59 14.01
N TYR A 454 -8.72 41.93 13.21
CA TYR A 454 -7.33 41.66 13.57
C TYR A 454 -6.81 42.52 14.73
N LEU A 455 -7.21 43.80 14.80
CA LEU A 455 -6.90 44.68 15.94
C LEU A 455 -7.56 44.20 17.25
N TRP A 456 -8.80 43.70 17.17
CA TRP A 456 -9.50 43.13 18.32
C TRP A 456 -8.88 41.81 18.79
N LYS A 457 -8.40 40.98 17.85
CA LYS A 457 -7.64 39.75 18.17
C LYS A 457 -6.30 40.06 18.83
N GLU A 458 -5.53 41.01 18.28
CA GLU A 458 -4.27 41.47 18.85
C GLU A 458 -4.45 41.94 20.32
N GLN A 459 -5.52 42.68 20.60
CA GLN A 459 -5.82 43.12 21.98
C GLN A 459 -6.09 41.96 22.97
N LYS A 460 -6.48 40.78 22.47
CA LYS A 460 -6.73 39.59 23.29
C LYS A 460 -5.48 38.76 23.55
N LEU A 461 -4.35 39.08 22.91
CA LEU A 461 -3.09 38.39 23.17
C LEU A 461 -2.60 38.71 24.59
N PRO A 462 -1.96 37.75 25.28
CA PRO A 462 -1.26 38.01 26.52
C PRO A 462 -0.24 39.15 26.37
N ILE A 463 0.00 39.91 27.45
CA ILE A 463 0.90 41.09 27.44
C ILE A 463 2.34 40.75 27.03
N ASP A 464 2.75 39.49 27.18
CA ASP A 464 4.07 38.96 26.85
C ASP A 464 4.14 38.25 25.48
N VAL A 465 3.07 38.28 24.69
CA VAL A 465 2.99 37.65 23.36
C VAL A 465 2.72 38.70 22.30
N GLU A 466 3.75 39.01 21.51
CA GLU A 466 3.61 39.86 20.33
C GLU A 466 2.87 39.10 19.20
N PRO A 467 2.14 39.79 18.30
CA PRO A 467 1.51 39.16 17.12
C PRO A 467 2.45 38.37 16.21
N THR A 468 3.76 38.62 16.33
CA THR A 468 4.83 37.96 15.58
C THR A 468 5.61 36.91 16.40
N ASP A 469 5.24 36.66 17.66
CA ASP A 469 5.97 35.73 18.55
C ASP A 469 5.77 34.25 18.13
N PRO A 470 6.84 33.44 18.07
CA PRO A 470 6.76 32.02 17.73
C PRO A 470 5.98 31.13 18.75
N LYS A 471 5.61 31.62 19.94
CA LYS A 471 4.96 30.83 21.02
C LYS A 471 3.41 30.80 21.00
N LEU A 472 2.75 31.30 19.96
CA LEU A 472 1.29 31.19 19.82
C LEU A 472 0.85 29.72 19.67
N GLU A 473 -0.13 29.29 20.48
CA GLU A 473 -0.60 27.89 20.53
C GLU A 473 -1.25 27.39 19.23
N ASP A 474 -1.84 28.28 18.41
CA ASP A 474 -2.39 27.95 17.08
C ASP A 474 -1.43 28.40 15.95
N PRO A 475 -0.75 27.46 15.26
CA PRO A 475 0.18 27.77 14.18
C PRO A 475 -0.45 28.49 12.97
N ASN A 476 -1.74 28.27 12.71
CA ASN A 476 -2.47 28.83 11.56
C ASN A 476 -2.91 30.25 11.84
N GLU A 477 -3.46 30.51 13.04
CA GLU A 477 -3.78 31.88 13.44
C GLU A 477 -2.52 32.75 13.47
N ARG A 478 -1.38 32.19 13.91
CA ARG A 478 -0.07 32.84 13.80
C ARG A 478 0.29 33.18 12.36
N ALA A 479 0.25 32.20 11.45
CA ALA A 479 0.61 32.42 10.04
C ALA A 479 -0.28 33.49 9.39
N MET A 480 -1.57 33.50 9.72
CA MET A 480 -2.55 34.49 9.26
C MET A 480 -2.24 35.89 9.80
N MET A 481 -2.03 36.05 11.12
CA MET A 481 -1.70 37.35 11.71
C MET A 481 -0.38 37.89 11.13
N VAL A 482 0.66 37.05 11.06
CA VAL A 482 1.95 37.43 10.46
C VAL A 482 1.76 37.88 9.02
N ARG A 483 1.00 37.15 8.19
CA ARG A 483 0.74 37.53 6.79
C ARG A 483 0.02 38.88 6.71
N THR A 484 -1.08 39.04 7.43
CA THR A 484 -1.93 40.24 7.40
C THR A 484 -1.17 41.49 7.88
N PHE A 485 -0.42 41.39 8.98
CA PHE A 485 0.38 42.51 9.49
C PHE A 485 1.60 42.83 8.60
N THR A 486 2.24 41.81 8.00
CA THR A 486 3.38 42.01 7.07
C THR A 486 2.95 42.65 5.74
N GLN A 487 1.79 42.27 5.21
CA GLN A 487 1.25 42.83 3.96
C GLN A 487 0.71 44.27 4.16
N GLY A 488 0.26 44.60 5.38
CA GLY A 488 -0.26 45.90 5.76
C GLY A 488 -1.77 46.02 5.53
N LEU A 489 -2.49 46.42 6.59
CA LEU A 489 -3.96 46.44 6.68
C LEU A 489 -4.68 47.35 5.67
N ASN A 490 -3.96 48.25 4.98
CA ASN A 490 -4.54 49.18 4.00
C ASN A 490 -4.34 48.75 2.55
N LYS A 491 -3.62 47.65 2.28
CA LYS A 491 -3.41 47.14 0.92
C LYS A 491 -4.53 46.18 0.51
N PRO A 492 -4.93 46.17 -0.77
CA PRO A 492 -5.87 45.17 -1.25
C PRO A 492 -5.24 43.78 -1.18
N VAL A 493 -6.01 42.80 -0.72
CA VAL A 493 -5.59 41.39 -0.61
C VAL A 493 -5.84 40.68 -1.94
N GLY A 494 -6.85 41.14 -2.69
CA GLY A 494 -7.09 40.75 -4.07
C GLY A 494 -8.19 41.59 -4.70
N PHE A 495 -8.75 41.09 -5.79
CA PHE A 495 -9.76 41.78 -6.57
C PHE A 495 -10.92 40.84 -6.89
N VAL A 496 -12.12 41.40 -6.89
CA VAL A 496 -13.36 40.68 -7.23
C VAL A 496 -13.99 41.31 -8.46
N MET A 497 -14.48 40.47 -9.36
CA MET A 497 -15.20 40.85 -10.57
C MET A 497 -16.58 40.18 -10.54
N PRO A 498 -17.63 40.88 -10.08
CA PRO A 498 -18.99 40.37 -10.13
C PRO A 498 -19.41 40.10 -11.57
N LEU A 499 -19.86 38.88 -11.83
CA LEU A 499 -19.96 38.33 -13.18
C LEU A 499 -21.16 37.38 -13.29
N LYS A 500 -21.98 37.55 -14.34
CA LYS A 500 -23.05 36.62 -14.74
C LYS A 500 -23.08 36.49 -16.27
N ARG A 501 -23.57 35.35 -16.77
CA ARG A 501 -23.86 35.14 -18.20
C ARG A 501 -25.28 35.61 -18.53
N ALA A 502 -25.43 36.46 -19.54
CA ALA A 502 -26.73 37.00 -19.99
C ALA A 502 -27.31 36.19 -21.16
N TRP A 503 -27.82 34.98 -20.89
CA TRP A 503 -28.36 34.05 -21.90
C TRP A 503 -29.65 34.54 -22.59
N TRP A 504 -30.35 35.53 -22.02
CA TRP A 504 -31.59 36.09 -22.56
C TRP A 504 -31.40 37.17 -23.63
N GLN A 505 -30.17 37.63 -23.86
CA GLN A 505 -29.88 38.65 -24.86
C GLN A 505 -29.76 38.06 -26.26
N ALA A 506 -30.02 38.87 -27.30
CA ALA A 506 -29.92 38.45 -28.70
C ALA A 506 -28.51 37.95 -29.09
N HIS A 507 -27.48 38.43 -28.39
CA HIS A 507 -26.12 37.89 -28.41
C HIS A 507 -25.74 37.55 -26.97
N PRO A 508 -25.70 36.27 -26.59
CA PRO A 508 -25.30 35.85 -25.26
C PRO A 508 -23.87 36.32 -24.96
N GLY A 509 -23.66 36.97 -23.82
CA GLY A 509 -22.37 37.51 -23.42
C GLY A 509 -22.23 37.62 -21.91
N TRP A 510 -21.03 37.96 -21.44
CA TRP A 510 -20.76 38.22 -20.03
C TRP A 510 -21.20 39.63 -19.66
N ILE A 511 -21.83 39.75 -18.49
CA ILE A 511 -22.20 41.05 -17.92
C ILE A 511 -21.56 41.21 -16.54
N GLY A 512 -21.05 42.42 -16.30
CA GLY A 512 -20.50 42.83 -15.02
C GLY A 512 -21.57 43.42 -14.11
N GLY A 513 -21.38 43.28 -12.79
CA GLY A 513 -22.33 43.77 -11.79
C GLY A 513 -21.71 44.66 -10.72
N ARG A 514 -22.48 45.56 -10.12
CA ARG A 514 -22.00 46.40 -9.00
C ARG A 514 -22.31 45.74 -7.65
N TRP A 515 -21.37 45.81 -6.71
CA TRP A 515 -21.63 45.49 -5.30
C TRP A 515 -21.82 46.76 -4.47
N PRO A 516 -23.07 47.17 -4.17
CA PRO A 516 -23.32 48.32 -3.31
C PRO A 516 -23.14 47.91 -1.84
N VAL A 517 -21.94 48.13 -1.33
CA VAL A 517 -21.61 47.95 0.10
C VAL A 517 -21.82 49.24 0.89
N ARG A 518 -22.09 49.13 2.19
CA ARG A 518 -22.31 50.30 3.08
C ARG A 518 -21.03 51.11 3.35
N GLY A 519 -19.88 50.45 3.34
CA GLY A 519 -18.57 51.12 3.42
C GLY A 519 -18.02 51.41 2.03
N GLU A 520 -17.08 52.34 1.91
CA GLU A 520 -16.38 52.61 0.63
C GLU A 520 -15.48 51.44 0.17
N LYS A 521 -15.19 50.49 1.07
CA LYS A 521 -14.35 49.30 0.83
C LYS A 521 -15.13 48.01 1.06
N VAL A 522 -14.76 46.97 0.31
CA VAL A 522 -15.28 45.60 0.49
C VAL A 522 -14.31 44.83 1.39
N PHE A 523 -14.81 44.32 2.52
CA PHE A 523 -14.02 43.52 3.45
C PHE A 523 -14.39 42.03 3.32
N VAL A 524 -13.39 41.17 3.19
CA VAL A 524 -13.61 39.71 3.19
C VAL A 524 -13.85 39.21 4.61
N ILE A 525 -14.55 38.08 4.72
CA ILE A 525 -14.69 37.33 5.97
C ILE A 525 -13.28 36.90 6.41
N PRO A 526 -12.87 37.15 7.67
CA PRO A 526 -11.54 36.75 8.15
C PRO A 526 -11.32 35.23 8.04
N GLY A 527 -10.14 34.82 7.56
CA GLY A 527 -9.77 33.41 7.42
C GLY A 527 -8.64 33.18 6.42
N ASP A 528 -8.18 31.94 6.30
CA ASP A 528 -7.05 31.58 5.42
C ASP A 528 -7.49 30.93 4.08
N SER A 529 -8.79 30.76 3.87
CA SER A 529 -9.33 30.28 2.59
C SER A 529 -9.13 31.31 1.47
N PRO A 530 -9.13 30.88 0.19
CA PRO A 530 -9.17 31.80 -0.95
C PRO A 530 -10.23 32.90 -0.80
N ILE A 531 -9.95 34.12 -1.28
CA ILE A 531 -10.88 35.25 -1.14
C ILE A 531 -12.28 34.96 -1.71
N GLY A 532 -12.40 34.11 -2.74
CA GLY A 532 -13.68 33.72 -3.35
C GLY A 532 -14.64 32.99 -2.40
N LEU A 533 -14.12 32.31 -1.37
CA LEU A 533 -14.92 31.65 -0.33
C LEU A 533 -15.18 32.55 0.88
N ARG A 534 -14.55 33.73 0.91
CA ARG A 534 -14.63 34.70 2.00
C ARG A 534 -15.39 35.96 1.58
N LEU A 535 -16.11 35.92 0.46
CA LEU A 535 -16.86 37.06 -0.05
C LEU A 535 -18.06 37.38 0.87
N PRO A 536 -18.30 38.66 1.20
CA PRO A 536 -19.37 39.07 2.11
C PRO A 536 -20.74 39.13 1.40
N LEU A 537 -21.18 38.03 0.77
CA LEU A 537 -22.37 38.00 -0.08
C LEU A 537 -23.66 38.39 0.67
N ASP A 538 -23.77 38.09 1.97
CA ASP A 538 -24.90 38.47 2.83
C ASP A 538 -25.04 39.99 3.05
N SER A 539 -23.98 40.75 2.78
CA SER A 539 -23.98 42.22 2.88
C SER A 539 -24.61 42.91 1.66
N LEU A 540 -24.83 42.16 0.57
CA LEU A 540 -25.45 42.67 -0.64
C LEU A 540 -26.97 42.90 -0.44
N PRO A 541 -27.60 43.80 -1.22
CA PRO A 541 -29.05 44.01 -1.17
C PRO A 541 -29.83 42.70 -1.30
N LYS A 542 -30.86 42.51 -0.47
CA LYS A 542 -31.72 41.30 -0.52
C LYS A 542 -32.41 41.09 -1.88
N SER A 543 -32.58 42.15 -2.67
CA SER A 543 -33.08 42.09 -4.05
C SER A 543 -32.12 41.41 -5.03
N ALA A 544 -30.86 41.21 -4.64
CA ALA A 544 -29.83 40.52 -5.41
C ALA A 544 -29.72 39.02 -5.09
N ALA A 545 -30.60 38.50 -4.22
CA ALA A 545 -30.65 37.06 -3.97
C ALA A 545 -30.96 36.33 -5.28
N LEU A 546 -30.18 35.29 -5.59
CA LEU A 546 -30.40 34.45 -6.76
C LEU A 546 -31.83 33.90 -6.72
N SER A 547 -32.56 34.05 -7.83
CA SER A 547 -33.79 33.29 -8.03
C SER A 547 -33.46 31.80 -7.96
N PRO A 548 -34.32 30.94 -7.37
CA PRO A 548 -34.13 29.49 -7.39
C PRO A 548 -33.92 28.93 -8.82
N VAL A 549 -34.39 29.64 -9.84
CA VAL A 549 -34.25 29.26 -11.26
C VAL A 549 -32.87 29.64 -11.83
N ASP A 550 -32.21 30.66 -11.29
CA ASP A 550 -30.89 31.14 -11.74
C ASP A 550 -29.72 30.30 -11.19
N SER A 551 -29.97 29.38 -10.25
CA SER A 551 -28.93 28.58 -9.56
C SER A 551 -29.05 27.08 -9.76
N LEU A 552 -30.08 26.60 -10.48
CA LEU A 552 -30.25 25.16 -10.73
C LEU A 552 -29.28 24.69 -11.81
N PRO A 553 -28.38 23.74 -11.52
CA PRO A 553 -27.55 23.12 -12.54
C PRO A 553 -28.42 22.35 -13.53
N TYR A 554 -27.99 22.36 -14.79
CA TYR A 554 -28.68 21.66 -15.88
C TYR A 554 -28.86 20.17 -15.52
N ASP A 555 -30.07 19.63 -15.73
CA ASP A 555 -30.36 18.23 -15.39
C ASP A 555 -29.39 17.29 -16.14
N PRO A 556 -28.67 16.38 -15.46
CA PRO A 556 -27.81 15.40 -16.10
C PRO A 556 -28.49 14.53 -17.17
N PHE A 557 -29.82 14.40 -17.15
CA PHE A 557 -30.62 13.66 -18.12
C PHE A 557 -30.98 14.47 -19.38
N ALA A 558 -30.72 15.79 -19.41
CA ALA A 558 -31.08 16.63 -20.55
C ALA A 558 -30.12 16.43 -21.76
N PRO A 559 -30.64 16.50 -23.01
CA PRO A 559 -29.82 16.37 -24.20
C PRO A 559 -28.84 17.55 -24.34
N ARG A 560 -27.63 17.29 -24.85
CA ARG A 560 -26.60 18.32 -25.05
C ARG A 560 -26.10 18.31 -26.49
N ASN A 561 -25.77 19.49 -27.01
CA ASN A 561 -25.13 19.65 -28.32
C ASN A 561 -23.62 19.40 -28.23
N PRO A 562 -22.90 19.24 -29.34
CA PRO A 562 -21.43 19.26 -29.33
C PRO A 562 -20.88 20.55 -28.71
N LEU A 563 -19.73 20.45 -28.03
CA LEU A 563 -19.05 21.63 -27.49
C LEU A 563 -18.54 22.53 -28.62
N PRO A 564 -18.47 23.85 -28.41
CA PRO A 564 -17.85 24.76 -29.37
C PRO A 564 -16.36 24.44 -29.57
N GLU A 565 -15.84 24.74 -30.76
CA GLU A 565 -14.40 24.64 -31.05
C GLU A 565 -13.60 25.63 -30.19
N VAL A 566 -12.41 25.22 -29.76
CA VAL A 566 -11.51 26.02 -28.95
C VAL A 566 -10.96 27.17 -29.78
N PRO A 567 -11.13 28.44 -29.34
CA PRO A 567 -10.56 29.59 -30.03
C PRO A 567 -9.03 29.47 -30.08
N THR A 568 -8.40 29.76 -31.23
CA THR A 568 -6.94 29.77 -31.34
C THR A 568 -6.36 30.96 -30.56
N ILE A 569 -5.72 30.70 -29.42
CA ILE A 569 -5.12 31.77 -28.60
C ILE A 569 -3.70 32.03 -29.12
N ARG A 570 -3.46 33.26 -29.60
CA ARG A 570 -2.13 33.74 -30.00
C ARG A 570 -1.89 35.11 -29.41
N GLN A 571 -0.62 35.40 -29.14
CA GLN A 571 -0.20 36.74 -28.75
C GLN A 571 -0.37 37.67 -29.95
N ASP A 572 -1.37 38.55 -29.88
CA ASP A 572 -1.70 39.51 -30.93
C ASP A 572 -1.48 40.92 -30.40
N GLN A 573 -0.43 41.57 -30.88
CA GLN A 573 -0.08 42.93 -30.45
C GLN A 573 -1.18 43.95 -30.76
N GLN A 574 -1.98 43.76 -31.82
CA GLN A 574 -3.06 44.68 -32.16
C GLN A 574 -4.21 44.57 -31.15
N ARG A 575 -4.59 43.34 -30.78
CA ARG A 575 -5.61 43.08 -29.75
C ARG A 575 -5.18 43.59 -28.38
N ILE A 576 -3.93 43.34 -27.98
CA ILE A 576 -3.37 43.84 -26.71
C ILE A 576 -3.45 45.38 -26.65
N GLU A 577 -3.11 46.06 -27.74
CA GLU A 577 -3.18 47.53 -27.78
C GLU A 577 -4.64 48.04 -27.78
N GLN A 578 -5.57 47.32 -28.42
CA GLN A 578 -7.01 47.64 -28.35
C GLN A 578 -7.57 47.52 -26.92
N VAL A 579 -7.23 46.44 -26.20
CA VAL A 579 -7.62 46.26 -24.79
C VAL A 579 -7.04 47.38 -23.93
N ARG A 580 -5.76 47.74 -24.14
CA ARG A 580 -5.12 48.88 -23.44
C ARG A 580 -5.80 50.21 -23.75
N GLU A 581 -6.21 50.43 -24.99
CA GLU A 581 -6.93 51.65 -25.38
C GLU A 581 -8.33 51.69 -24.76
N GLN A 582 -9.05 50.57 -24.72
CA GLN A 582 -10.35 50.45 -24.05
C GLN A 582 -10.23 50.71 -22.54
N LEU A 583 -9.25 50.11 -21.87
CA LEU A 583 -8.97 50.37 -20.45
C LEU A 583 -8.78 51.86 -20.17
N ARG A 584 -8.08 52.59 -21.05
CA ARG A 584 -7.91 54.05 -20.94
C ARG A 584 -9.19 54.84 -21.17
N ARG A 585 -10.09 54.37 -22.06
CA ARG A 585 -11.35 55.06 -22.41
C ARG A 585 -12.48 54.82 -21.41
N GLU A 586 -12.47 53.68 -20.71
CA GLU A 586 -13.51 53.33 -19.74
C GLU A 586 -13.46 54.18 -18.47
N ASP A 587 -12.29 54.72 -18.10
CA ASP A 587 -12.05 55.54 -16.91
C ASP A 587 -13.00 56.76 -16.75
N ASP A 588 -13.70 57.19 -17.81
CA ASP A 588 -14.62 58.34 -17.79
C ASP A 588 -16.13 58.03 -17.81
N ARG A 589 -16.57 56.77 -17.97
CA ARG A 589 -18.01 56.42 -18.04
C ARG A 589 -18.66 56.08 -16.68
N PRO A 590 -19.92 56.49 -16.41
CA PRO A 590 -20.66 56.07 -15.23
C PRO A 590 -21.18 54.62 -15.35
N LEU A 591 -21.11 53.86 -14.24
CA LEU A 591 -21.52 52.45 -14.17
C LEU A 591 -23.05 52.30 -14.09
N GLU A 592 -23.67 51.74 -15.13
CA GLU A 592 -25.06 51.25 -15.12
C GLU A 592 -25.07 49.71 -14.97
N ALA A 593 -24.82 49.19 -13.76
CA ALA A 593 -24.68 47.75 -13.56
C ALA A 593 -25.67 47.19 -12.52
N GLU A 594 -26.29 46.05 -12.86
CA GLU A 594 -27.12 45.23 -11.98
C GLU A 594 -26.30 44.70 -10.78
N VAL A 595 -26.95 44.36 -9.66
CA VAL A 595 -26.26 43.73 -8.53
C VAL A 595 -26.17 42.22 -8.76
N ILE A 596 -24.95 41.72 -9.01
CA ILE A 596 -24.70 40.30 -9.34
C ILE A 596 -24.05 39.61 -8.14
N PRO A 597 -24.62 38.52 -7.58
CA PRO A 597 -24.09 37.86 -6.38
C PRO A 597 -22.96 36.84 -6.66
N THR A 598 -22.68 36.51 -7.92
CA THR A 598 -21.58 35.64 -8.35
C THR A 598 -20.37 36.46 -8.79
N ALA A 599 -19.15 36.00 -8.50
CA ALA A 599 -17.95 36.75 -8.87
C ALA A 599 -16.72 35.86 -9.12
N LEU A 600 -15.90 36.27 -10.09
CA LEU A 600 -14.56 35.76 -10.30
C LEU A 600 -13.59 36.57 -9.43
N CYS A 601 -12.64 35.92 -8.76
CA CYS A 601 -11.67 36.62 -7.92
C CYS A 601 -10.24 36.39 -8.40
N VAL A 602 -9.37 37.38 -8.24
CA VAL A 602 -7.94 37.27 -8.52
C VAL A 602 -7.17 37.70 -7.29
N GLU A 603 -6.34 36.80 -6.77
CA GLU A 603 -5.57 36.99 -5.54
C GLU A 603 -4.10 36.68 -5.78
N CYS A 604 -3.19 37.45 -5.16
CA CYS A 604 -1.78 37.12 -5.19
C CYS A 604 -1.36 36.47 -3.86
N ARG A 605 -0.95 35.18 -3.89
CA ARG A 605 -0.52 34.43 -2.70
C ARG A 605 0.80 33.75 -2.98
N PHE A 606 1.74 33.84 -2.03
CA PHE A 606 3.07 33.20 -2.14
C PHE A 606 3.80 33.54 -3.45
N GLY A 607 3.64 34.79 -3.91
CA GLY A 607 4.21 35.29 -5.17
C GLY A 607 3.63 34.68 -6.45
N ARG A 608 2.43 34.10 -6.37
CA ARG A 608 1.67 33.53 -7.50
C ARG A 608 0.31 34.19 -7.64
N LEU A 609 -0.21 34.27 -8.86
CA LEU A 609 -1.57 34.71 -9.13
C LEU A 609 -2.52 33.51 -9.09
N HIS A 610 -3.55 33.62 -8.26
CA HIS A 610 -4.64 32.65 -8.16
C HIS A 610 -5.90 33.26 -8.75
N VAL A 611 -6.57 32.51 -9.61
CA VAL A 611 -7.84 32.89 -10.22
C VAL A 611 -8.92 31.95 -9.68
N PHE A 612 -9.82 32.51 -8.88
CA PHE A 612 -10.95 31.80 -8.30
C PHE A 612 -12.13 31.84 -9.26
N MET A 613 -12.44 30.69 -9.86
CA MET A 613 -13.51 30.50 -10.83
C MET A 613 -14.89 30.57 -10.16
N PRO A 614 -15.85 31.36 -10.68
CA PRO A 614 -17.21 31.41 -10.17
C PRO A 614 -18.01 30.15 -10.56
N PRO A 615 -19.14 29.87 -9.88
CA PRO A 615 -20.05 28.83 -10.33
C PRO A 615 -20.67 29.22 -11.68
N THR A 616 -20.77 28.24 -12.58
CA THR A 616 -21.38 28.40 -13.92
C THR A 616 -22.54 27.42 -14.08
N GLN A 617 -23.53 27.77 -14.90
CA GLN A 617 -24.71 26.91 -15.14
C GLN A 617 -24.39 25.78 -16.13
N ASN A 618 -23.64 26.10 -17.19
CA ASN A 618 -23.31 25.17 -18.27
C ASN A 618 -21.79 25.09 -18.48
N LEU A 619 -21.35 23.99 -19.09
CA LEU A 619 -19.93 23.74 -19.33
C LEU A 619 -19.33 24.73 -20.35
N GLU A 620 -20.10 25.11 -21.36
CA GLU A 620 -19.70 26.05 -22.40
C GLU A 620 -19.28 27.40 -21.82
N ASP A 621 -20.03 27.89 -20.82
CA ASP A 621 -19.71 29.15 -20.13
C ASP A 621 -18.43 29.01 -19.29
N TYR A 622 -18.19 27.86 -18.68
CA TYR A 622 -16.94 27.60 -17.96
C TYR A 622 -15.73 27.62 -18.90
N LEU A 623 -15.84 26.95 -20.06
CA LEU A 623 -14.78 26.89 -21.06
C LEU A 623 -14.49 28.25 -21.70
N ASP A 624 -15.52 29.09 -21.88
CA ASP A 624 -15.39 30.47 -22.32
C ASP A 624 -14.55 31.29 -21.32
N LEU A 625 -14.80 31.14 -20.02
CA LEU A 625 -14.00 31.78 -18.97
C LEU A 625 -12.56 31.27 -18.94
N VAL A 626 -12.36 29.96 -19.04
CA VAL A 626 -11.01 29.38 -19.08
C VAL A 626 -10.23 29.93 -20.26
N SER A 627 -10.86 30.03 -21.44
CA SER A 627 -10.24 30.59 -22.65
C SER A 627 -9.86 32.05 -22.46
N ALA A 628 -10.75 32.88 -21.89
CA ALA A 628 -10.47 34.30 -21.63
C ALA A 628 -9.36 34.50 -20.57
N VAL A 629 -9.32 33.64 -19.55
CA VAL A 629 -8.25 33.63 -18.54
C VAL A 629 -6.91 33.28 -19.19
N GLU A 630 -6.87 32.22 -20.00
CA GLU A 630 -5.65 31.82 -20.73
C GLU A 630 -5.18 32.90 -21.71
N GLU A 631 -6.10 33.52 -22.45
CA GLU A 631 -5.82 34.64 -23.35
C GLU A 631 -5.20 35.84 -22.60
N THR A 632 -5.71 36.14 -21.41
CA THR A 632 -5.15 37.16 -20.53
C THR A 632 -3.75 36.80 -20.05
N CYS A 633 -3.50 35.51 -19.75
CA CYS A 633 -2.16 35.04 -19.37
C CYS A 633 -1.16 35.23 -20.50
N VAL A 634 -1.55 34.93 -21.75
CA VAL A 634 -0.72 35.08 -22.96
C VAL A 634 -0.40 36.55 -23.22
N ASP A 635 -1.38 37.44 -23.06
CA ASP A 635 -1.22 38.87 -23.31
C ASP A 635 -0.29 39.57 -22.31
N LEU A 636 -0.40 39.19 -21.04
CA LEU A 636 0.34 39.80 -19.94
C LEU A 636 1.63 39.05 -19.58
N ASP A 637 1.85 37.87 -20.15
CA ASP A 637 2.89 36.92 -19.78
C ASP A 637 2.87 36.53 -18.29
N LEU A 638 1.67 36.33 -17.74
CA LEU A 638 1.44 36.03 -16.33
C LEU A 638 0.80 34.64 -16.16
N PRO A 639 1.55 33.60 -15.73
CA PRO A 639 0.99 32.30 -15.37
C PRO A 639 0.11 32.37 -14.12
N VAL A 640 -0.91 31.51 -14.06
CA VAL A 640 -1.91 31.50 -12.97
C VAL A 640 -2.16 30.10 -12.42
N VAL A 641 -2.61 30.05 -11.17
CA VAL A 641 -3.20 28.86 -10.54
C VAL A 641 -4.71 29.01 -10.58
N LEU A 642 -5.43 28.08 -11.20
CA LEU A 642 -6.89 28.08 -11.15
C LEU A 642 -7.41 27.35 -9.91
N GLU A 643 -8.42 27.93 -9.28
CA GLU A 643 -9.10 27.38 -8.12
C GLU A 643 -10.58 27.79 -8.09
N GLY A 644 -11.31 27.42 -7.03
CA GLY A 644 -12.72 27.79 -6.86
C GLY A 644 -13.68 26.70 -7.31
N TYR A 645 -14.74 27.08 -8.01
CA TYR A 645 -15.77 26.15 -8.45
C TYR A 645 -15.31 25.37 -9.69
N LEU A 646 -15.50 24.05 -9.66
CA LEU A 646 -15.35 23.19 -10.83
C LEU A 646 -16.47 23.45 -11.85
N PRO A 647 -16.29 23.06 -13.13
CA PRO A 647 -17.40 23.10 -14.08
C PRO A 647 -18.58 22.24 -13.60
N PRO A 648 -19.82 22.59 -13.99
CA PRO A 648 -20.97 21.73 -13.73
C PRO A 648 -20.77 20.36 -14.38
N HIS A 649 -21.32 19.32 -13.76
CA HIS A 649 -21.18 17.94 -14.24
C HIS A 649 -21.66 17.80 -15.71
N ASP A 650 -20.80 17.27 -16.56
CA ASP A 650 -21.02 17.10 -18.00
C ASP A 650 -20.21 15.91 -18.54
N HIS A 651 -20.86 15.02 -19.28
CA HIS A 651 -20.24 13.81 -19.83
C HIS A 651 -19.24 14.08 -20.97
N ARG A 652 -19.18 15.31 -21.50
CA ARG A 652 -18.28 15.73 -22.59
C ARG A 652 -16.86 16.08 -22.09
N ILE A 653 -16.68 16.23 -20.78
CA ILE A 653 -15.38 16.34 -20.11
C ILE A 653 -15.13 15.13 -19.24
N GLU A 654 -13.87 14.74 -19.15
CA GLU A 654 -13.38 13.80 -18.15
C GLU A 654 -12.53 14.52 -17.12
N MET A 655 -12.49 13.96 -15.91
CA MET A 655 -11.60 14.45 -14.87
C MET A 655 -11.13 13.32 -13.97
N PHE A 656 -9.93 13.51 -13.40
CA PHE A 656 -9.49 12.76 -12.22
C PHE A 656 -9.11 13.75 -11.11
N LYS A 657 -9.15 13.29 -9.86
CA LYS A 657 -8.80 14.09 -8.68
C LYS A 657 -7.81 13.37 -7.81
N VAL A 658 -6.80 14.08 -7.32
CA VAL A 658 -5.87 13.63 -6.29
C VAL A 658 -6.19 14.42 -5.02
N THR A 659 -6.70 13.73 -4.00
CA THR A 659 -7.23 14.33 -2.77
C THR A 659 -6.56 13.75 -1.52
N PRO A 660 -6.35 14.55 -0.47
CA PRO A 660 -5.85 14.08 0.79
C PRO A 660 -7.02 13.55 1.62
N ASP A 661 -6.90 12.30 2.04
CA ASP A 661 -7.79 11.69 3.01
C ASP A 661 -7.02 11.30 4.28
N PRO A 662 -7.69 11.02 5.41
CA PRO A 662 -7.00 10.71 6.67
C PRO A 662 -6.06 9.52 6.46
N GLY A 663 -4.77 9.74 6.68
CA GLY A 663 -3.73 8.73 6.50
C GLY A 663 -3.39 8.31 5.06
N VAL A 664 -4.08 8.82 4.02
CA VAL A 664 -3.83 8.42 2.62
C VAL A 664 -3.93 9.58 1.62
N ILE A 665 -3.42 9.36 0.41
CA ILE A 665 -3.80 10.11 -0.80
C ILE A 665 -4.78 9.25 -1.57
N GLU A 666 -5.96 9.80 -1.88
CA GLU A 666 -6.97 9.15 -2.72
C GLU A 666 -6.91 9.73 -4.14
N VAL A 667 -6.97 8.85 -5.14
CA VAL A 667 -7.06 9.24 -6.56
C VAL A 667 -8.43 8.82 -7.08
N ASN A 668 -9.33 9.78 -7.29
CA ASN A 668 -10.62 9.53 -7.93
C ASN A 668 -10.37 9.50 -9.44
N VAL A 669 -10.46 8.31 -10.05
CA VAL A 669 -10.11 8.14 -11.47
C VAL A 669 -11.31 8.35 -12.38
N GLN A 670 -11.04 8.75 -13.62
CA GLN A 670 -12.04 8.85 -14.67
C GLN A 670 -12.66 7.47 -14.98
N PRO A 671 -13.94 7.40 -15.36
CA PRO A 671 -14.58 6.17 -15.81
C PRO A 671 -13.96 5.63 -17.11
N THR A 672 -13.77 4.31 -17.17
CA THR A 672 -13.34 3.56 -18.35
C THR A 672 -14.50 2.78 -18.95
N SER A 673 -14.53 2.62 -20.27
CA SER A 673 -15.62 1.93 -20.98
C SER A 673 -15.26 0.48 -21.34
N SER A 674 -13.97 0.19 -21.54
CA SER A 674 -13.49 -1.16 -21.86
C SER A 674 -12.54 -1.72 -20.82
N TRP A 675 -12.42 -3.04 -20.80
CA TRP A 675 -11.46 -3.79 -20.01
C TRP A 675 -10.01 -3.36 -20.31
N ARG A 676 -9.68 -3.12 -21.59
CA ARG A 676 -8.34 -2.70 -21.99
C ARG A 676 -7.98 -1.30 -21.50
N GLU A 677 -8.92 -0.36 -21.57
CA GLU A 677 -8.76 0.98 -20.97
C GLU A 677 -8.57 0.88 -19.45
N LEU A 678 -9.33 0.01 -18.78
CA LEU A 678 -9.23 -0.19 -17.34
C LEU A 678 -7.86 -0.76 -16.92
N VAL A 679 -7.36 -1.75 -17.67
CA VAL A 679 -6.02 -2.32 -17.46
C VAL A 679 -4.94 -1.25 -17.61
N ASP A 680 -4.95 -0.50 -18.71
CA ASP A 680 -3.95 0.54 -19.00
C ASP A 680 -3.97 1.65 -17.95
N LEU A 681 -5.16 2.11 -17.55
CA LEU A 681 -5.32 3.13 -16.52
C LEU A 681 -4.79 2.64 -15.17
N THR A 682 -5.18 1.44 -14.74
CA THR A 682 -4.79 0.91 -13.43
C THR A 682 -3.29 0.66 -13.36
N GLU A 683 -2.69 0.03 -14.37
CA GLU A 683 -1.23 -0.20 -14.40
C GLU A 683 -0.46 1.13 -14.44
N THR A 684 -0.96 2.12 -15.19
CA THR A 684 -0.36 3.46 -15.24
C THR A 684 -0.39 4.15 -13.89
N ILE A 685 -1.53 4.15 -13.18
CA ILE A 685 -1.62 4.81 -11.87
C ILE A 685 -0.65 4.20 -10.86
N TYR A 686 -0.55 2.87 -10.77
CA TYR A 686 0.39 2.22 -9.85
C TYR A 686 1.84 2.53 -10.21
N ARG A 687 2.18 2.56 -11.51
CA ARG A 687 3.53 2.92 -11.98
C ARG A 687 3.87 4.36 -11.62
N GLU A 688 3.02 5.32 -11.99
CA GLU A 688 3.27 6.74 -11.73
C GLU A 688 3.28 7.05 -10.22
N ALA A 689 2.44 6.36 -9.41
CA ALA A 689 2.48 6.44 -7.97
C ALA A 689 3.83 5.95 -7.42
N ARG A 690 4.30 4.78 -7.84
CA ARG A 690 5.60 4.24 -7.44
C ARG A 690 6.74 5.19 -7.79
N GLU A 691 6.77 5.70 -9.01
CA GLU A 691 7.80 6.65 -9.43
C GLU A 691 7.67 8.02 -8.73
N SER A 692 6.52 8.32 -8.13
CA SER A 692 6.29 9.49 -7.27
C SER A 692 6.60 9.19 -5.79
N ARG A 693 7.27 8.07 -5.49
CA ARG A 693 7.58 7.60 -4.12
C ARG A 693 6.34 7.30 -3.27
N LEU A 694 5.27 6.86 -3.91
CA LEU A 694 4.03 6.43 -3.28
C LEU A 694 3.79 4.92 -3.49
N THR A 695 3.11 4.27 -2.54
CA THR A 695 2.79 2.84 -2.58
C THR A 695 1.36 2.56 -2.13
N ALA A 696 0.80 1.43 -2.58
CA ALA A 696 -0.56 1.00 -2.29
C ALA A 696 -0.65 0.08 -1.05
N GLN A 697 0.42 -0.02 -0.27
CA GLN A 697 0.53 -0.98 0.84
C GLN A 697 1.21 -0.38 2.06
N LYS A 698 0.99 -1.00 3.22
CA LYS A 698 1.65 -0.70 4.50
C LYS A 698 2.05 -1.97 5.22
N PHE A 699 2.91 -1.82 6.22
CA PHE A 699 3.21 -2.87 7.17
C PHE A 699 2.89 -2.38 8.58
N ASP A 700 2.15 -3.18 9.33
CA ASP A 700 1.92 -2.91 10.75
C ASP A 700 3.19 -3.22 11.56
N ILE A 701 3.22 -2.76 12.82
CA ILE A 701 4.38 -2.91 13.73
C ILE A 701 4.85 -4.36 13.84
N ASP A 702 3.92 -5.32 13.82
CA ASP A 702 4.19 -6.75 13.92
C ASP A 702 4.65 -7.39 12.59
N GLY A 703 4.84 -6.57 11.56
CA GLY A 703 5.17 -6.97 10.21
C GLY A 703 3.97 -7.43 9.39
N MET A 704 2.73 -7.37 9.87
CA MET A 704 1.56 -7.77 9.08
C MET A 704 1.40 -6.87 7.85
N HIS A 705 1.19 -7.48 6.68
CA HIS A 705 1.00 -6.75 5.43
C HIS A 705 -0.46 -6.27 5.34
N THR A 706 -0.68 -4.99 5.07
CA THR A 706 -1.99 -4.35 4.97
C THR A 706 -2.07 -3.46 3.74
N GLY A 707 -3.28 -3.14 3.30
CA GLY A 707 -3.48 -2.06 2.34
C GLY A 707 -3.10 -0.72 2.98
N THR A 708 -3.30 0.38 2.25
CA THR A 708 -3.02 1.72 2.76
C THR A 708 -3.86 2.13 3.98
N GLY A 709 -4.88 1.36 4.35
CA GLY A 709 -5.93 1.74 5.29
C GLY A 709 -7.08 2.52 4.64
N GLY A 710 -6.89 2.99 3.41
CA GLY A 710 -7.96 3.50 2.54
C GLY A 710 -8.67 2.36 1.79
N GLY A 711 -9.89 2.64 1.31
CA GLY A 711 -10.60 1.73 0.43
C GLY A 711 -10.07 1.76 -1.01
N ALA A 712 -10.42 0.73 -1.79
CA ALA A 712 -10.36 0.73 -3.24
C ALA A 712 -11.78 0.63 -3.79
N HIS A 713 -12.56 1.70 -3.59
CA HIS A 713 -13.96 1.69 -4.00
C HIS A 713 -14.05 1.50 -5.52
N VAL A 714 -15.01 0.67 -5.95
CA VAL A 714 -15.30 0.43 -7.36
C VAL A 714 -16.63 1.08 -7.70
N VAL A 715 -16.63 1.99 -8.66
CA VAL A 715 -17.82 2.74 -9.06
C VAL A 715 -18.30 2.25 -10.42
N LEU A 716 -19.55 1.81 -10.50
CA LEU A 716 -20.19 1.30 -11.70
C LEU A 716 -21.27 2.26 -12.18
N GLY A 717 -21.39 2.44 -13.49
CA GLY A 717 -22.38 3.33 -14.09
C GLY A 717 -22.45 3.21 -15.60
N GLY A 718 -22.87 4.29 -16.25
CA GLY A 718 -22.79 4.46 -17.70
C GLY A 718 -22.23 5.84 -18.06
N LYS A 719 -21.94 6.05 -19.34
CA LYS A 719 -21.39 7.33 -19.86
C LYS A 719 -22.27 8.53 -19.52
N THR A 720 -23.57 8.32 -19.49
CA THR A 720 -24.58 9.24 -18.98
C THR A 720 -25.44 8.52 -17.94
N PRO A 721 -26.18 9.26 -17.08
CA PRO A 721 -27.12 8.64 -16.15
C PRO A 721 -28.20 7.79 -16.85
N THR A 722 -28.60 8.14 -18.07
CA THR A 722 -29.55 7.37 -18.89
C THR A 722 -28.96 6.09 -19.46
N ASP A 723 -27.64 6.05 -19.67
CA ASP A 723 -26.92 4.86 -20.11
C ASP A 723 -26.62 3.90 -18.96
N SER A 724 -26.76 4.34 -17.70
CA SER A 724 -26.47 3.50 -16.53
C SER A 724 -27.23 2.17 -16.58
N PRO A 725 -26.52 1.04 -16.43
CA PRO A 725 -27.16 -0.27 -16.46
C PRO A 725 -28.16 -0.45 -15.31
N PHE A 726 -27.93 0.20 -14.16
CA PHE A 726 -28.85 0.15 -13.00
C PHE A 726 -30.14 0.94 -13.22
N ILE A 727 -30.12 1.95 -14.09
CA ILE A 727 -31.31 2.72 -14.47
C ILE A 727 -32.07 2.05 -15.61
N ARG A 728 -31.36 1.48 -16.58
CA ARG A 728 -31.96 0.79 -17.74
C ARG A 728 -32.56 -0.56 -17.37
N ARG A 729 -31.91 -1.29 -16.47
CA ARG A 729 -32.37 -2.57 -15.91
C ARG A 729 -32.23 -2.57 -14.38
N PRO A 730 -33.18 -1.97 -13.65
CA PRO A 730 -33.23 -1.97 -12.19
C PRO A 730 -33.10 -3.34 -11.51
N ASP A 731 -33.46 -4.44 -12.19
CA ASP A 731 -33.30 -5.79 -11.65
C ASP A 731 -31.83 -6.25 -11.59
N LEU A 732 -30.91 -5.55 -12.25
CA LEU A 732 -29.47 -5.78 -12.10
C LEU A 732 -29.03 -5.49 -10.66
N LEU A 733 -29.39 -4.34 -10.10
CA LEU A 733 -29.06 -4.01 -8.70
C LEU A 733 -29.68 -5.03 -7.75
N ALA A 734 -30.91 -5.43 -8.01
CA ALA A 734 -31.62 -6.45 -7.25
C ALA A 734 -30.89 -7.82 -7.30
N SER A 735 -30.34 -8.19 -8.46
CA SER A 735 -29.53 -9.41 -8.64
C SER A 735 -28.22 -9.32 -7.89
N MET A 736 -27.54 -8.16 -7.95
CA MET A 736 -26.30 -7.92 -7.23
C MET A 736 -26.50 -7.97 -5.72
N ILE A 737 -27.52 -7.31 -5.17
CA ILE A 737 -27.84 -7.38 -3.72
C ILE A 737 -28.04 -8.83 -3.28
N ARG A 738 -28.83 -9.63 -4.03
CA ARG A 738 -29.04 -11.04 -3.71
C ARG A 738 -27.74 -11.84 -3.73
N PHE A 739 -26.93 -11.66 -4.78
CA PHE A 739 -25.70 -12.43 -4.95
C PHE A 739 -24.65 -12.06 -3.91
N TRP A 740 -24.42 -10.76 -3.67
CA TRP A 740 -23.52 -10.27 -2.62
C TRP A 740 -23.96 -10.77 -1.24
N HIS A 741 -25.27 -10.74 -0.97
CA HIS A 741 -25.81 -11.26 0.27
C HIS A 741 -25.64 -12.79 0.39
N ASN A 742 -25.81 -13.53 -0.68
CA ASN A 742 -25.71 -14.99 -0.65
C ASN A 742 -24.27 -15.51 -0.67
N HIS A 743 -23.28 -14.66 -0.98
CA HIS A 743 -21.87 -15.05 -1.01
C HIS A 743 -21.01 -14.10 -0.16
N PRO A 744 -20.92 -14.34 1.16
CA PRO A 744 -20.12 -13.52 2.08
C PRO A 744 -18.63 -13.41 1.71
N ALA A 745 -18.08 -14.28 0.86
CA ALA A 745 -16.72 -14.15 0.36
C ALA A 745 -16.46 -12.79 -0.33
N LEU A 746 -17.47 -12.21 -0.99
CA LEU A 746 -17.37 -10.88 -1.61
C LEU A 746 -17.17 -9.76 -0.57
N SER A 747 -17.69 -9.94 0.65
CA SER A 747 -17.57 -8.98 1.75
C SER A 747 -16.31 -9.18 2.59
N TYR A 748 -15.76 -10.40 2.66
CA TYR A 748 -14.69 -10.74 3.61
C TYR A 748 -13.34 -11.04 2.97
N LEU A 749 -13.29 -11.59 1.76
CA LEU A 749 -12.01 -11.90 1.11
C LEU A 749 -11.24 -10.64 0.74
N PHE A 750 -11.95 -9.61 0.30
CA PHE A 750 -11.36 -8.39 -0.26
C PHE A 750 -11.41 -7.20 0.69
N SER A 751 -11.93 -7.36 1.92
CA SER A 751 -12.06 -6.26 2.88
C SER A 751 -10.83 -6.05 3.73
N GLY A 752 -10.76 -4.85 4.33
CA GLY A 752 -9.71 -4.48 5.28
C GLY A 752 -9.86 -5.18 6.63
N LYS A 753 -8.96 -4.88 7.58
CA LYS A 753 -9.00 -5.49 8.92
C LYS A 753 -10.22 -5.07 9.74
N PHE A 754 -10.66 -3.82 9.57
CA PHE A 754 -11.79 -3.27 10.34
C PHE A 754 -13.12 -3.64 9.67
N ILE A 755 -13.67 -4.78 10.07
CA ILE A 755 -14.97 -5.30 9.60
C ILE A 755 -16.00 -5.41 10.74
N GLY A 756 -17.26 -5.59 10.36
CA GLY A 756 -18.40 -5.70 11.27
C GLY A 756 -19.31 -4.47 11.21
N PRO A 757 -20.30 -4.39 12.13
CA PRO A 757 -21.46 -3.52 11.97
C PRO A 757 -21.15 -2.02 12.10
N THR A 758 -19.98 -1.67 12.65
CA THR A 758 -19.51 -0.30 12.82
C THR A 758 -18.33 0.04 11.90
N SER A 759 -18.01 -0.83 10.94
CA SER A 759 -16.93 -0.65 9.97
C SER A 759 -17.19 0.51 9.00
N GLN A 760 -16.25 0.77 8.08
CA GLN A 760 -16.42 1.81 7.05
C GLN A 760 -17.43 1.42 5.96
N ALA A 761 -17.67 0.13 5.79
CA ALA A 761 -18.53 -0.43 4.76
C ALA A 761 -19.27 -1.69 5.29
N PRO A 762 -20.06 -1.59 6.38
CA PRO A 762 -20.81 -2.72 6.91
C PRO A 762 -21.74 -3.34 5.89
N ARG A 763 -21.88 -4.65 6.03
CA ARG A 763 -22.87 -5.45 5.31
C ARG A 763 -24.25 -5.29 5.95
N MET A 764 -25.30 -5.31 5.13
CA MET A 764 -26.65 -4.92 5.57
C MET A 764 -27.24 -5.73 6.73
N ASP A 765 -26.83 -7.00 6.89
CA ASP A 765 -27.34 -7.94 7.90
C ASP A 765 -26.45 -8.07 9.14
N GLU A 766 -25.33 -7.35 9.21
CA GLU A 766 -24.46 -7.30 10.40
C GLU A 766 -25.02 -6.40 11.50
N ALA A 767 -25.71 -5.34 11.12
CA ALA A 767 -26.17 -4.27 12.00
C ALA A 767 -27.60 -4.49 12.53
N ARG A 768 -28.52 -4.81 11.63
CA ARG A 768 -29.97 -4.87 11.90
C ARG A 768 -30.52 -6.26 11.53
N ARG A 769 -31.14 -6.93 12.51
CA ARG A 769 -31.65 -8.31 12.36
C ARG A 769 -32.83 -8.42 11.41
N ASP A 770 -33.61 -7.34 11.27
CA ASP A 770 -34.78 -7.23 10.41
C ASP A 770 -34.43 -6.87 8.96
N SER A 771 -33.22 -6.34 8.68
CA SER A 771 -32.82 -5.86 7.35
C SER A 771 -33.07 -6.86 6.23
N VAL A 772 -32.76 -8.13 6.45
CA VAL A 772 -32.92 -9.17 5.41
C VAL A 772 -34.40 -9.40 5.08
N HIS A 773 -35.30 -9.28 6.07
CA HIS A 773 -36.73 -9.41 5.83
C HIS A 773 -37.27 -8.22 5.03
N GLU A 774 -36.93 -7.00 5.43
CA GLU A 774 -37.35 -5.79 4.73
C GLU A 774 -36.76 -5.73 3.30
N MET A 775 -35.50 -6.18 3.13
CA MET A 775 -34.87 -6.27 1.81
C MET A 775 -35.58 -7.28 0.91
N GLU A 776 -35.99 -8.45 1.42
CA GLU A 776 -36.79 -9.40 0.62
C GLU A 776 -38.09 -8.76 0.12
N ILE A 777 -38.78 -7.97 0.96
CA ILE A 777 -40.00 -7.26 0.56
C ILE A 777 -39.68 -6.25 -0.56
N ALA A 778 -38.63 -5.43 -0.39
CA ALA A 778 -38.21 -4.47 -1.41
C ALA A 778 -37.83 -5.15 -2.74
N LEU A 779 -37.17 -6.31 -2.66
CA LEU A 779 -36.79 -7.11 -3.80
C LEU A 779 -37.99 -7.74 -4.52
N VAL A 780 -39.01 -8.21 -3.79
CA VAL A 780 -40.28 -8.72 -4.35
C VAL A 780 -41.09 -7.59 -4.98
N GLU A 781 -41.09 -6.41 -4.38
CA GLU A 781 -41.76 -5.23 -4.94
C GLU A 781 -41.14 -4.82 -6.27
N MET A 782 -39.81 -4.87 -6.38
CA MET A 782 -39.11 -4.67 -7.65
C MET A 782 -39.57 -5.68 -8.71
N GLU A 783 -39.70 -6.96 -8.37
CA GLU A 783 -40.23 -7.98 -9.28
C GLU A 783 -41.70 -7.77 -9.66
N ARG A 784 -42.51 -7.17 -8.78
CA ARG A 784 -43.91 -6.82 -9.08
C ARG A 784 -43.98 -5.82 -10.23
N PHE A 785 -43.16 -4.76 -10.19
CA PHE A 785 -43.14 -3.75 -11.27
C PHE A 785 -42.84 -4.37 -12.64
N TYR A 786 -41.89 -5.32 -12.71
CA TYR A 786 -41.59 -6.04 -13.96
C TYR A 786 -42.73 -6.96 -14.40
N ARG A 787 -43.35 -7.71 -13.48
CA ARG A 787 -44.48 -8.60 -13.80
C ARG A 787 -45.71 -7.84 -14.31
N GLU A 788 -45.96 -6.67 -13.76
CA GLU A 788 -47.09 -5.81 -14.15
C GLU A 788 -46.80 -4.94 -15.38
N GLY A 789 -45.57 -4.96 -15.90
CA GLY A 789 -45.16 -4.14 -17.05
C GLY A 789 -45.21 -2.63 -16.77
N GLN A 790 -45.10 -2.22 -15.50
CA GLN A 790 -45.11 -0.82 -15.12
C GLN A 790 -43.80 -0.14 -15.49
N GLN A 791 -43.88 1.12 -15.93
CA GLN A 791 -42.69 1.94 -16.12
C GLN A 791 -42.03 2.23 -14.77
N ILE A 792 -40.82 1.73 -14.57
CA ILE A 792 -40.04 1.96 -13.35
C ILE A 792 -39.33 3.28 -13.48
N MET A 793 -39.65 4.22 -12.60
CA MET A 793 -38.96 5.51 -12.57
C MET A 793 -37.63 5.38 -11.80
N PRO A 794 -36.56 6.08 -12.20
CA PRO A 794 -35.25 6.01 -11.53
C PRO A 794 -35.28 6.20 -10.01
N TRP A 795 -36.09 7.15 -9.51
CA TRP A 795 -36.24 7.42 -8.08
C TRP A 795 -36.94 6.30 -7.31
N THR A 796 -37.70 5.43 -7.98
CA THR A 796 -38.35 4.29 -7.34
C THR A 796 -37.31 3.27 -6.87
N VAL A 797 -36.30 3.00 -7.69
CA VAL A 797 -35.20 2.08 -7.34
C VAL A 797 -34.42 2.59 -6.14
N ASP A 798 -34.10 3.88 -6.14
CA ASP A 798 -33.41 4.55 -5.04
C ASP A 798 -34.21 4.41 -3.73
N ARG A 799 -35.50 4.79 -3.74
CA ARG A 799 -36.35 4.76 -2.54
C ARG A 799 -36.66 3.36 -2.02
N LEU A 800 -36.62 2.33 -2.85
CA LEU A 800 -36.81 0.95 -2.41
C LEU A 800 -35.63 0.43 -1.57
N TYR A 801 -34.39 0.84 -1.89
CA TYR A 801 -33.19 0.26 -1.30
C TYR A 801 -32.43 1.20 -0.36
N ARG A 802 -32.57 2.52 -0.50
CA ARG A 802 -31.78 3.54 0.20
C ARG A 802 -31.74 3.34 1.71
N ASP A 803 -32.90 3.16 2.34
CA ASP A 803 -33.00 3.07 3.80
C ASP A 803 -32.63 1.67 4.36
N LEU A 804 -32.34 0.71 3.46
CA LEU A 804 -31.90 -0.65 3.79
C LEU A 804 -30.39 -0.84 3.55
N LEU A 805 -29.80 -0.06 2.64
CA LEU A 805 -28.37 -0.01 2.37
C LEU A 805 -27.74 1.15 3.14
N VAL A 806 -27.67 0.99 4.46
CA VAL A 806 -27.14 1.98 5.40
C VAL A 806 -26.30 1.34 6.50
N ASP A 807 -25.43 2.13 7.14
CA ASP A 807 -24.80 1.74 8.39
C ASP A 807 -25.78 1.82 9.59
N LEU A 808 -25.29 1.46 10.79
CA LEU A 808 -26.06 1.53 12.04
C LEU A 808 -26.62 2.94 12.38
N THR A 809 -26.07 4.00 11.79
CA THR A 809 -26.51 5.39 12.01
C THR A 809 -27.46 5.90 10.92
N GLY A 810 -27.77 5.06 9.92
CA GLY A 810 -28.58 5.45 8.76
C GLY A 810 -27.77 6.15 7.66
N ASN A 811 -26.44 6.05 7.68
CA ASN A 811 -25.58 6.66 6.67
C ASN A 811 -25.41 5.72 5.47
N THR A 812 -25.96 6.14 4.33
CA THR A 812 -25.91 5.44 3.03
C THR A 812 -24.52 5.43 2.40
N HIS A 813 -23.71 6.47 2.64
CA HIS A 813 -22.33 6.56 2.16
C HIS A 813 -21.40 5.53 2.84
N ARG A 814 -21.86 4.90 3.93
CA ARG A 814 -21.11 3.88 4.66
C ARG A 814 -21.62 2.47 4.40
N ALA A 815 -22.53 2.26 3.47
CA ALA A 815 -22.94 0.91 3.10
C ALA A 815 -21.90 0.23 2.20
N GLU A 816 -21.75 -1.10 2.31
CA GLU A 816 -20.93 -1.90 1.40
C GLU A 816 -21.33 -1.70 -0.07
N ILE A 817 -22.65 -1.65 -0.34
CA ILE A 817 -23.23 -1.26 -1.63
C ILE A 817 -23.87 0.11 -1.44
N CYS A 818 -23.17 1.14 -1.92
CA CYS A 818 -23.56 2.53 -1.80
C CYS A 818 -24.33 2.99 -3.05
N ILE A 819 -25.54 3.52 -2.84
CA ILE A 819 -26.40 4.05 -3.90
C ILE A 819 -26.61 5.57 -3.81
N ASP A 820 -25.77 6.28 -3.06
CA ASP A 820 -25.90 7.74 -2.89
C ASP A 820 -25.82 8.50 -4.20
N LYS A 821 -25.01 8.00 -5.13
CA LYS A 821 -24.78 8.58 -6.45
C LYS A 821 -25.73 7.98 -7.50
N LEU A 822 -26.75 7.18 -7.11
CA LEU A 822 -27.69 6.55 -8.04
C LEU A 822 -28.74 7.55 -8.55
N TYR A 823 -29.72 7.92 -7.70
CA TYR A 823 -30.73 8.89 -8.08
C TYR A 823 -31.38 9.59 -6.88
N SER A 824 -30.89 10.77 -6.51
CA SER A 824 -31.56 11.62 -5.51
C SER A 824 -32.78 12.34 -6.10
N PRO A 825 -33.98 12.22 -5.49
CA PRO A 825 -35.14 13.01 -5.92
C PRO A 825 -35.02 14.49 -5.52
N ASP A 826 -34.25 14.80 -4.47
CA ASP A 826 -34.22 16.11 -3.80
C ASP A 826 -33.31 17.14 -4.51
N SER A 827 -32.35 16.68 -5.32
CA SER A 827 -31.46 17.56 -6.10
C SER A 827 -31.08 16.95 -7.45
N SER A 828 -30.93 17.78 -8.49
CA SER A 828 -30.40 17.35 -9.79
C SER A 828 -28.93 16.92 -9.74
N THR A 829 -28.15 17.41 -8.76
CA THR A 829 -26.73 17.05 -8.58
C THR A 829 -26.51 15.61 -8.14
N GLY A 830 -27.51 14.99 -7.49
CA GLY A 830 -27.44 13.60 -7.01
C GLY A 830 -27.98 12.56 -8.00
N ARG A 831 -28.20 12.93 -9.26
CA ARG A 831 -28.80 12.06 -10.29
C ARG A 831 -27.74 11.57 -11.28
N LEU A 832 -26.77 10.80 -10.80
CA LEU A 832 -25.61 10.38 -11.59
C LEU A 832 -25.72 8.96 -12.17
N GLY A 833 -26.65 8.14 -11.66
CA GLY A 833 -26.84 6.76 -12.12
C GLY A 833 -25.71 5.81 -11.69
N LEU A 834 -24.99 6.13 -10.62
CA LEU A 834 -23.80 5.38 -10.17
C LEU A 834 -24.12 4.51 -8.95
N VAL A 835 -23.52 3.31 -8.91
CA VAL A 835 -23.49 2.43 -7.73
C VAL A 835 -22.04 2.20 -7.36
N GLU A 836 -21.72 2.32 -6.08
CA GLU A 836 -20.35 2.24 -5.57
C GLU A 836 -20.21 1.08 -4.59
N PHE A 837 -19.20 0.24 -4.78
CA PHE A 837 -18.88 -0.87 -3.91
C PHE A 837 -17.70 -0.47 -3.01
N ARG A 838 -17.95 -0.42 -1.71
CA ARG A 838 -17.04 0.19 -0.73
C ARG A 838 -16.31 -0.81 0.15
N GLY A 839 -16.73 -2.08 0.16
CA GLY A 839 -16.16 -3.15 0.99
C GLY A 839 -14.77 -3.66 0.60
N PHE A 840 -14.04 -2.92 -0.24
CA PHE A 840 -12.78 -3.35 -0.85
C PHE A 840 -11.58 -2.61 -0.25
N GLU A 841 -10.61 -3.34 0.29
CA GLU A 841 -9.30 -2.83 0.69
C GLU A 841 -8.42 -2.60 -0.54
N MET A 842 -7.52 -1.61 -0.47
CA MET A 842 -6.57 -1.33 -1.53
C MET A 842 -5.59 -2.49 -1.77
N PRO A 843 -5.60 -3.13 -2.97
CA PRO A 843 -4.68 -4.21 -3.26
C PRO A 843 -3.25 -3.68 -3.49
N PRO A 844 -2.21 -4.38 -3.00
CA PRO A 844 -0.83 -3.93 -3.10
C PRO A 844 -0.29 -3.89 -4.54
N ASN A 845 -0.94 -4.58 -5.48
CA ASN A 845 -0.50 -4.68 -6.87
C ASN A 845 -1.65 -4.43 -7.86
N ALA A 846 -1.35 -3.72 -8.96
CA ALA A 846 -2.30 -3.37 -10.01
C ALA A 846 -3.05 -4.58 -10.58
N ARG A 847 -2.36 -5.71 -10.78
CA ARG A 847 -2.96 -6.92 -11.36
C ARG A 847 -3.95 -7.59 -10.40
N MET A 848 -3.69 -7.52 -9.09
CA MET A 848 -4.64 -8.01 -8.07
C MET A 848 -5.91 -7.16 -8.13
N ASN A 849 -5.76 -5.83 -8.14
CA ASN A 849 -6.87 -4.89 -8.28
C ASN A 849 -7.70 -5.17 -9.56
N LEU A 850 -7.04 -5.39 -10.69
CA LEU A 850 -7.71 -5.74 -11.95
C LEU A 850 -8.45 -7.08 -11.88
N ALA A 851 -7.90 -8.12 -11.25
CA ALA A 851 -8.60 -9.39 -11.08
C ALA A 851 -9.88 -9.25 -10.22
N GLN A 852 -9.84 -8.43 -9.17
CA GLN A 852 -11.03 -8.07 -8.38
C GLN A 852 -12.06 -7.31 -9.24
N GLN A 853 -11.64 -6.31 -10.00
CA GLN A 853 -12.54 -5.55 -10.86
C GLN A 853 -13.15 -6.41 -11.98
N LEU A 854 -12.39 -7.37 -12.52
CA LEU A 854 -12.89 -8.35 -13.50
C LEU A 854 -13.99 -9.23 -12.91
N LEU A 855 -13.88 -9.65 -11.65
CA LEU A 855 -14.94 -10.41 -10.98
C LEU A 855 -16.26 -9.61 -10.96
N ILE A 856 -16.20 -8.34 -10.56
CA ILE A 856 -17.37 -7.46 -10.50
C ILE A 856 -17.95 -7.23 -11.90
N ARG A 857 -17.08 -6.97 -12.89
CA ARG A 857 -17.48 -6.79 -14.29
C ARG A 857 -18.16 -8.04 -14.86
N GLY A 858 -17.62 -9.23 -14.53
CA GLY A 858 -18.18 -10.52 -14.88
C GLY A 858 -19.56 -10.76 -14.24
N ILE A 859 -19.74 -10.40 -12.97
CA ILE A 859 -21.04 -10.45 -12.27
C ILE A 859 -22.09 -9.60 -13.01
N VAL A 860 -21.73 -8.38 -13.42
CA VAL A 860 -22.63 -7.51 -14.20
C VAL A 860 -23.01 -8.17 -15.53
N ALA A 861 -22.04 -8.70 -16.27
CA ALA A 861 -22.29 -9.36 -17.56
C ALA A 861 -23.22 -10.57 -17.40
N ALA A 862 -22.97 -11.42 -16.41
CA ALA A 862 -23.80 -12.58 -16.11
C ALA A 862 -25.26 -12.18 -15.79
N PHE A 863 -25.45 -11.19 -14.91
CA PHE A 863 -26.78 -10.81 -14.44
C PHE A 863 -27.57 -9.97 -15.42
N TRP A 864 -26.88 -9.25 -16.31
CA TRP A 864 -27.54 -8.58 -17.42
C TRP A 864 -28.22 -9.58 -18.37
N ASN A 865 -27.50 -10.67 -18.69
CA ASN A 865 -28.00 -11.74 -19.54
C ASN A 865 -29.09 -12.57 -18.83
N GLN A 866 -28.84 -12.96 -17.58
CA GLN A 866 -29.76 -13.76 -16.79
C GLN A 866 -29.83 -13.23 -15.35
N PRO A 867 -30.97 -12.63 -14.92
CA PRO A 867 -31.12 -12.13 -13.56
C PRO A 867 -30.96 -13.21 -12.49
N TYR A 868 -30.28 -12.89 -11.39
CA TYR A 868 -30.11 -13.78 -10.26
C TYR A 868 -31.28 -13.62 -9.28
N LYS A 869 -32.03 -14.70 -9.06
CA LYS A 869 -33.32 -14.69 -8.32
C LYS A 869 -33.35 -15.58 -7.08
N GLN A 870 -32.21 -16.05 -6.60
CA GLN A 870 -32.20 -16.86 -5.38
C GLN A 870 -32.68 -16.04 -4.18
N PRO A 871 -33.44 -16.63 -3.23
CA PRO A 871 -33.81 -15.97 -1.98
C PRO A 871 -32.58 -15.56 -1.16
N LEU A 872 -32.75 -14.58 -0.27
CA LEU A 872 -31.68 -14.15 0.62
C LEU A 872 -31.41 -15.20 1.70
N ALA A 873 -30.14 -15.59 1.86
CA ALA A 873 -29.71 -16.49 2.93
C ALA A 873 -29.90 -15.85 4.32
N ARG A 874 -30.19 -16.65 5.35
CA ARG A 874 -30.33 -16.19 6.73
C ARG A 874 -29.13 -16.62 7.57
N TRP A 875 -28.02 -15.91 7.42
CA TRP A 875 -26.74 -16.29 8.03
C TRP A 875 -26.75 -16.25 9.56
N GLY A 876 -27.29 -15.19 10.17
CA GLY A 876 -27.26 -15.03 11.63
C GLY A 876 -25.84 -15.13 12.18
N THR A 877 -25.62 -15.90 13.25
CA THR A 877 -24.29 -16.05 13.86
C THR A 877 -23.31 -16.85 13.01
N SER A 878 -23.79 -17.62 12.01
CA SER A 878 -22.90 -18.39 11.12
C SER A 878 -21.97 -17.50 10.30
N LEU A 879 -22.36 -16.24 10.07
CA LEU A 879 -21.52 -15.22 9.43
C LEU A 879 -20.19 -15.03 10.20
N TYR A 880 -20.29 -14.87 11.52
CA TYR A 880 -19.15 -14.64 12.42
C TYR A 880 -18.44 -15.93 12.87
N ASP A 881 -19.08 -17.09 12.70
CA ASP A 881 -18.48 -18.39 13.03
C ASP A 881 -17.71 -18.99 11.86
N ARG A 882 -18.32 -19.01 10.66
CA ARG A 882 -17.77 -19.67 9.46
C ARG A 882 -17.04 -18.71 8.54
N PHE A 883 -17.68 -17.62 8.12
CA PHE A 883 -17.15 -16.73 7.07
C PHE A 883 -16.09 -15.75 7.56
N MET A 884 -15.70 -15.85 8.83
CA MET A 884 -14.50 -15.22 9.37
C MET A 884 -13.25 -16.10 9.22
N LEU A 885 -13.44 -17.36 8.83
CA LEU A 885 -12.38 -18.34 8.67
C LEU A 885 -12.03 -18.53 7.17
N PRO A 886 -10.74 -18.62 6.83
CA PRO A 886 -10.25 -18.75 5.46
C PRO A 886 -10.94 -19.86 4.65
N HIS A 887 -11.17 -21.03 5.25
CA HIS A 887 -11.71 -22.21 4.57
C HIS A 887 -13.10 -21.95 3.98
N PHE A 888 -14.02 -21.40 4.77
CA PHE A 888 -15.40 -21.18 4.33
C PHE A 888 -15.49 -20.03 3.33
N VAL A 889 -14.66 -19.00 3.48
CA VAL A 889 -14.56 -17.91 2.51
C VAL A 889 -14.05 -18.43 1.17
N TRP A 890 -13.04 -19.31 1.18
CA TRP A 890 -12.48 -19.89 -0.04
C TRP A 890 -13.47 -20.83 -0.75
N ASN A 891 -14.20 -21.65 0.00
CA ASN A 891 -15.22 -22.52 -0.57
C ASN A 891 -16.42 -21.74 -1.14
N ASP A 892 -16.86 -20.68 -0.47
CA ASP A 892 -17.91 -19.80 -0.98
C ASP A 892 -17.45 -19.06 -2.25
N LEU A 893 -16.17 -18.70 -2.35
CA LEU A 893 -15.59 -18.20 -3.60
C LEU A 893 -15.65 -19.24 -4.72
N ASP A 894 -15.33 -20.51 -4.45
CA ASP A 894 -15.43 -21.55 -5.48
C ASP A 894 -16.89 -21.78 -5.93
N GLU A 895 -17.84 -21.74 -4.99
CA GLU A 895 -19.27 -21.82 -5.28
C GLU A 895 -19.74 -20.65 -6.15
N LEU A 896 -19.41 -19.41 -5.77
CA LEU A 896 -19.84 -18.21 -6.51
C LEU A 896 -19.22 -18.17 -7.92
N LEU A 897 -17.96 -18.59 -8.09
CA LEU A 897 -17.32 -18.70 -9.39
C LEU A 897 -17.96 -19.82 -10.24
N SER A 898 -18.37 -20.93 -9.61
CA SER A 898 -19.10 -21.99 -10.28
C SER A 898 -20.46 -21.53 -10.80
N VAL A 899 -21.17 -20.69 -10.05
CA VAL A 899 -22.42 -20.04 -10.50
C VAL A 899 -22.14 -19.15 -11.70
N LEU A 900 -21.12 -18.29 -11.66
CA LEU A 900 -20.76 -17.43 -12.79
C LEU A 900 -20.37 -18.22 -14.04
N ARG A 901 -19.65 -19.33 -13.88
CA ARG A 901 -19.28 -20.22 -14.99
C ARG A 901 -20.51 -20.81 -15.67
N GLN A 902 -21.52 -21.24 -14.89
CA GLN A 902 -22.79 -21.71 -15.43
C GLN A 902 -23.57 -20.62 -16.18
N MET A 903 -23.35 -19.35 -15.83
CA MET A 903 -23.95 -18.17 -16.48
C MET A 903 -23.09 -17.61 -17.63
N GLY A 904 -22.03 -18.33 -18.03
CA GLY A 904 -21.20 -17.99 -19.19
C GLY A 904 -19.97 -17.13 -18.89
N VAL A 905 -19.63 -16.89 -17.62
CA VAL A 905 -18.46 -16.13 -17.18
C VAL A 905 -17.45 -17.07 -16.53
N ASP A 906 -16.42 -17.46 -17.28
CA ASP A 906 -15.41 -18.42 -16.80
C ASP A 906 -14.20 -17.71 -16.18
N LEU A 907 -14.22 -17.60 -14.85
CA LEU A 907 -13.11 -17.15 -14.03
C LEU A 907 -12.56 -18.33 -13.20
N LYS A 908 -11.24 -18.38 -13.03
CA LYS A 908 -10.60 -19.48 -12.29
C LYS A 908 -10.34 -19.09 -10.83
N LEU A 909 -10.61 -20.03 -9.91
CA LEU A 909 -10.37 -19.85 -8.47
C LEU A 909 -8.91 -19.50 -8.15
N GLU A 910 -7.97 -20.12 -8.86
CA GLU A 910 -6.52 -19.90 -8.70
C GLU A 910 -6.08 -18.43 -8.94
N TRP A 911 -6.86 -17.64 -9.69
CA TRP A 911 -6.58 -16.22 -9.91
C TRP A 911 -6.78 -15.36 -8.65
N PHE A 912 -7.45 -15.89 -7.63
CA PHE A 912 -7.71 -15.20 -6.37
C PHE A 912 -6.81 -15.68 -5.22
N LEU A 913 -5.88 -16.62 -5.48
CA LEU A 913 -4.89 -17.06 -4.48
C LEU A 913 -4.06 -15.90 -3.89
N PRO A 914 -3.61 -14.88 -4.67
CA PRO A 914 -2.93 -13.73 -4.09
C PRO A 914 -3.78 -12.95 -3.08
N HIS A 915 -5.09 -12.82 -3.33
CA HIS A 915 -6.02 -12.16 -2.40
C HIS A 915 -6.21 -13.00 -1.14
N TYR A 916 -6.31 -14.31 -1.30
CA TYR A 916 -6.40 -15.25 -0.17
C TYR A 916 -5.16 -15.20 0.72
N GLU A 917 -3.95 -15.23 0.15
CA GLU A 917 -2.71 -15.11 0.92
C GLU A 917 -2.54 -13.73 1.56
N PHE A 918 -3.05 -12.67 0.92
CA PHE A 918 -3.02 -11.32 1.48
C PHE A 918 -3.99 -11.16 2.67
N ARG A 919 -5.23 -11.66 2.54
CA ARG A 919 -6.28 -11.55 3.57
C ARG A 919 -6.10 -12.54 4.71
N PHE A 920 -5.62 -13.75 4.40
CA PHE A 920 -5.49 -14.89 5.31
C PHE A 920 -4.06 -15.47 5.27
N PRO A 921 -3.04 -14.67 5.62
CA PRO A 921 -1.66 -15.10 5.46
C PRO A 921 -1.37 -16.34 6.31
N LYS A 922 -0.57 -17.22 5.72
CA LYS A 922 -0.03 -18.37 6.42
C LYS A 922 0.91 -17.94 7.54
N ILE A 923 0.59 -18.36 8.76
CA ILE A 923 1.43 -18.17 9.94
C ILE A 923 2.53 -19.22 9.96
N GLY A 924 2.18 -20.48 9.68
CA GLY A 924 3.15 -21.57 9.60
C GLY A 924 2.51 -22.95 9.50
N GLU A 925 3.35 -23.97 9.36
CA GLU A 925 2.92 -25.36 9.28
C GLU A 925 3.89 -26.31 9.98
N ILE A 926 3.38 -27.47 10.39
CA ILE A 926 4.18 -28.62 10.85
C ILE A 926 3.66 -29.90 10.19
N VAL A 927 4.56 -30.87 10.03
CA VAL A 927 4.23 -32.23 9.55
C VAL A 927 4.72 -33.22 10.59
N LEU A 928 3.81 -34.04 11.11
CA LEU A 928 4.06 -35.03 12.16
C LEU A 928 3.48 -36.39 11.74
N GLY A 929 4.34 -37.27 11.22
CA GLY A 929 3.88 -38.51 10.59
C GLY A 929 3.01 -38.19 9.36
N ASP A 930 1.80 -38.75 9.32
CA ASP A 930 0.83 -38.51 8.24
C ASP A 930 -0.04 -37.25 8.48
N ALA A 931 0.07 -36.62 9.67
CA ALA A 931 -0.71 -35.45 10.02
C ALA A 931 0.02 -34.16 9.65
N ARG A 932 -0.61 -33.31 8.84
CA ARG A 932 -0.13 -31.97 8.51
C ARG A 932 -1.02 -30.93 9.18
N MET A 933 -0.43 -30.07 10.00
CA MET A 933 -1.14 -29.02 10.70
C MET A 933 -0.69 -27.65 10.17
N GLU A 934 -1.64 -26.82 9.78
CA GLU A 934 -1.41 -25.47 9.26
C GLU A 934 -2.17 -24.44 10.10
N LEU A 935 -1.52 -23.30 10.38
CA LEU A 935 -2.14 -22.12 11.00
C LEU A 935 -2.18 -20.97 9.99
N ARG A 936 -3.36 -20.35 9.88
CA ARG A 936 -3.57 -19.12 9.10
C ARG A 936 -4.20 -18.03 9.96
N GLY A 937 -3.85 -16.79 9.67
CA GLY A 937 -4.60 -15.64 10.18
C GLY A 937 -6.05 -15.71 9.71
N ALA A 938 -6.98 -15.34 10.58
CA ALA A 938 -8.41 -15.28 10.28
C ALA A 938 -8.95 -13.89 10.62
N ILE A 939 -10.18 -13.61 10.21
CA ILE A 939 -10.80 -12.32 10.45
C ILE A 939 -11.43 -12.30 11.86
N GLU A 940 -11.30 -11.17 12.55
CA GLU A 940 -12.02 -10.91 13.79
C GLU A 940 -12.58 -9.48 13.75
N PRO A 941 -13.91 -9.30 13.91
CA PRO A 941 -14.50 -7.96 13.91
C PRO A 941 -14.07 -7.17 15.16
N TRP A 942 -13.75 -5.89 14.96
CA TRP A 942 -13.47 -4.98 16.06
C TRP A 942 -14.71 -4.18 16.41
N TYR A 943 -15.18 -4.34 17.63
CA TYR A 943 -16.42 -3.70 18.06
C TYR A 943 -16.16 -2.28 18.58
N LEU A 944 -17.03 -1.36 18.19
CA LEU A 944 -17.10 -0.04 18.79
C LEU A 944 -17.62 -0.15 20.23
N MET A 945 -16.91 0.46 21.16
CA MET A 945 -17.23 0.51 22.58
C MET A 945 -18.23 1.64 22.89
N GLY A 946 -18.75 1.64 24.12
CA GLY A 946 -19.62 2.72 24.62
C GLY A 946 -18.96 4.10 24.57
N GLU A 947 -19.78 5.15 24.46
CA GLU A 947 -19.34 6.54 24.45
C GLU A 947 -18.77 6.97 25.80
N GLU A 948 -17.75 7.83 25.76
CA GLU A 948 -17.19 8.45 26.95
C GLU A 948 -16.92 9.95 26.76
N PRO A 949 -17.00 10.75 27.84
CA PRO A 949 -16.62 12.15 27.80
C PRO A 949 -15.11 12.31 27.56
N SER A 950 -14.76 13.18 26.62
CA SER A 950 -13.39 13.62 26.30
C SER A 950 -13.33 15.15 26.34
N GLY A 951 -12.12 15.72 26.34
CA GLY A 951 -11.88 17.16 26.56
C GLY A 951 -12.60 18.13 25.62
N GLY A 952 -13.23 17.64 24.53
CA GLY A 952 -14.01 18.44 23.59
C GLY A 952 -15.28 17.78 23.04
N GLY A 953 -15.74 16.64 23.61
CA GLY A 953 -16.91 15.92 23.10
C GLY A 953 -16.98 14.46 23.57
N THR A 954 -17.78 13.62 22.93
CA THR A 954 -17.79 12.18 23.19
C THR A 954 -16.81 11.44 22.28
N ALA A 955 -16.00 10.55 22.85
CA ALA A 955 -15.11 9.66 22.11
C ALA A 955 -15.66 8.22 22.16
N ARG A 956 -15.43 7.46 21.09
CA ARG A 956 -15.75 6.03 21.02
C ARG A 956 -14.47 5.25 20.72
N PHE A 957 -14.17 4.25 21.55
CA PHE A 957 -13.00 3.39 21.39
C PHE A 957 -13.37 2.16 20.58
N VAL A 958 -12.41 1.55 19.87
CA VAL A 958 -12.60 0.30 19.14
C VAL A 958 -11.79 -0.80 19.81
N ASP A 959 -12.42 -1.92 20.16
CA ASP A 959 -11.72 -3.04 20.79
C ASP A 959 -10.96 -3.89 19.76
N SER A 960 -9.68 -3.56 19.55
CA SER A 960 -8.74 -4.30 18.71
C SER A 960 -7.90 -5.33 19.49
N SER A 961 -8.31 -5.69 20.71
CA SER A 961 -7.56 -6.63 21.57
C SER A 961 -7.75 -8.12 21.22
N MET A 962 -8.72 -8.40 20.35
CA MET A 962 -9.12 -9.74 19.95
C MET A 962 -8.58 -10.09 18.58
N GLU A 963 -8.08 -11.32 18.44
CA GLU A 963 -7.63 -11.90 17.18
C GLU A 963 -8.24 -13.29 16.99
N ARG A 964 -8.14 -13.78 15.75
CA ARG A 964 -8.57 -15.11 15.37
C ARG A 964 -7.54 -15.77 14.45
N VAL A 965 -7.34 -17.07 14.64
CA VAL A 965 -6.61 -17.93 13.70
C VAL A 965 -7.46 -19.12 13.28
N GLN A 966 -7.23 -19.63 12.07
CA GLN A 966 -7.74 -20.93 11.65
C GLN A 966 -6.63 -21.97 11.82
N LEU A 967 -7.00 -23.08 12.46
CA LEU A 967 -6.24 -24.30 12.51
C LEU A 967 -6.84 -25.28 11.49
N SER A 968 -6.04 -25.80 10.57
CA SER A 968 -6.43 -26.90 9.68
C SER A 968 -5.48 -28.09 9.86
N LEU A 969 -6.02 -29.31 9.77
CA LEU A 969 -5.28 -30.54 9.98
C LEU A 969 -5.67 -31.60 8.96
N ASP A 970 -4.74 -31.94 8.06
CA ASP A 970 -4.88 -33.00 7.08
C ASP A 970 -4.33 -34.32 7.62
N GLY A 971 -4.95 -35.45 7.26
CA GLY A 971 -4.54 -36.77 7.74
C GLY A 971 -4.88 -37.01 9.22
N PHE A 972 -5.86 -36.28 9.77
CA PHE A 972 -6.27 -36.39 11.17
C PHE A 972 -7.26 -37.53 11.40
N ASP A 973 -6.99 -38.38 12.38
CA ASP A 973 -7.96 -39.32 12.92
C ASP A 973 -8.44 -38.87 14.31
N PRO A 974 -9.66 -38.33 14.45
CA PRO A 974 -10.19 -37.90 15.74
C PRO A 974 -10.40 -39.05 16.74
N ALA A 975 -10.45 -40.30 16.29
CA ALA A 975 -10.50 -41.46 17.20
C ALA A 975 -9.16 -41.68 17.91
N ARG A 976 -8.04 -41.38 17.24
CA ARG A 976 -6.68 -41.58 17.76
C ARG A 976 -6.08 -40.32 18.36
N TYR A 977 -6.32 -39.16 17.76
CA TYR A 977 -5.65 -37.92 18.13
C TYR A 977 -6.63 -36.87 18.65
N ALA A 978 -6.13 -35.98 19.49
CA ALA A 978 -6.81 -34.76 19.94
C ALA A 978 -5.87 -33.57 19.76
N VAL A 979 -6.42 -32.40 19.49
CA VAL A 979 -5.63 -31.16 19.48
C VAL A 979 -5.91 -30.38 20.75
N LEU A 980 -4.85 -29.94 21.43
CA LEU A 980 -4.93 -29.00 22.55
C LEU A 980 -4.43 -27.63 22.11
N CYS A 981 -5.09 -26.56 22.56
CA CYS A 981 -4.61 -25.19 22.50
C CYS A 981 -4.53 -24.66 23.94
N ASN A 982 -3.34 -24.28 24.41
CA ASN A 982 -3.07 -23.87 25.79
C ASN A 982 -3.59 -24.88 26.83
N GLY A 983 -3.48 -26.18 26.53
CA GLY A 983 -3.95 -27.27 27.40
C GLY A 983 -5.45 -27.57 27.32
N HIS A 984 -6.22 -26.82 26.53
CA HIS A 984 -7.65 -27.05 26.35
C HIS A 984 -7.94 -27.75 25.02
N ARG A 985 -8.85 -28.72 25.06
CA ARG A 985 -9.20 -29.51 23.88
C ARG A 985 -9.95 -28.66 22.85
N VAL A 986 -9.42 -28.62 21.64
CA VAL A 986 -10.02 -27.89 20.51
C VAL A 986 -11.12 -28.74 19.88
N PRO A 987 -12.34 -28.21 19.69
CA PRO A 987 -13.40 -28.87 18.93
C PRO A 987 -13.06 -28.85 17.44
N MET A 988 -12.44 -29.92 16.93
CA MET A 988 -12.10 -30.04 15.51
C MET A 988 -13.32 -30.47 14.70
N HIS A 989 -13.62 -29.76 13.61
CA HIS A 989 -14.75 -30.01 12.71
C HIS A 989 -14.28 -30.61 11.40
N PRO A 990 -14.96 -31.64 10.86
CA PRO A 990 -14.63 -32.18 9.55
C PRO A 990 -14.93 -31.16 8.46
N SER A 991 -14.06 -31.09 7.46
CA SER A 991 -14.31 -30.37 6.20
C SER A 991 -15.02 -31.28 5.17
N GLU A 992 -15.27 -30.75 3.97
CA GLU A 992 -15.72 -31.55 2.81
C GLU A 992 -14.65 -32.53 2.31
N VAL A 993 -13.38 -32.32 2.64
CA VAL A 993 -12.28 -33.20 2.26
C VAL A 993 -12.10 -34.29 3.33
N ALA A 994 -12.17 -35.55 2.91
CA ALA A 994 -12.03 -36.68 3.81
C ALA A 994 -10.66 -36.66 4.52
N GLY A 995 -10.67 -36.75 5.85
CA GLY A 995 -9.46 -36.73 6.68
C GLY A 995 -8.90 -35.32 6.96
N GLN A 996 -9.55 -34.26 6.48
CA GLN A 996 -9.22 -32.87 6.81
C GLN A 996 -10.21 -32.32 7.83
N TYR A 997 -9.66 -31.72 8.89
CA TYR A 997 -10.42 -31.09 9.97
C TYR A 997 -9.94 -29.66 10.20
N LEU A 998 -10.82 -28.81 10.72
CA LEU A 998 -10.53 -27.41 11.01
C LEU A 998 -11.21 -26.91 12.28
N ALA A 999 -10.66 -25.84 12.84
CA ALA A 999 -11.27 -25.08 13.92
C ALA A 999 -10.83 -23.61 13.86
N GLY A 1000 -11.72 -22.69 14.22
CA GLY A 1000 -11.36 -21.31 14.51
C GLY A 1000 -10.89 -21.19 15.96
N ILE A 1001 -9.83 -20.44 16.24
CA ILE A 1001 -9.39 -20.11 17.60
C ILE A 1001 -9.50 -18.61 17.78
N LYS A 1002 -10.40 -18.18 18.66
CA LYS A 1002 -10.58 -16.78 19.04
C LYS A 1002 -9.92 -16.53 20.40
N PHE A 1003 -9.10 -15.49 20.48
CA PHE A 1003 -8.27 -15.25 21.66
C PHE A 1003 -7.96 -13.76 21.86
N ARG A 1004 -7.66 -13.40 23.11
CA ARG A 1004 -7.14 -12.06 23.44
C ARG A 1004 -5.63 -12.03 23.17
N ALA A 1005 -5.23 -11.18 22.24
CA ALA A 1005 -3.86 -11.01 21.75
C ALA A 1005 -3.04 -10.03 22.62
N TRP A 1006 -3.65 -8.94 23.07
CA TRP A 1006 -3.07 -7.95 23.97
C TRP A 1006 -4.15 -7.36 24.88
N GLN A 1007 -3.79 -6.53 25.87
CA GLN A 1007 -4.74 -6.02 26.85
C GLN A 1007 -4.68 -4.49 26.96
N PRO A 1008 -5.46 -3.76 26.15
CA PRO A 1008 -5.59 -2.32 26.30
C PRO A 1008 -6.26 -1.98 27.64
N PRO A 1009 -6.07 -0.75 28.14
CA PRO A 1009 -6.81 -0.23 29.29
C PRO A 1009 -8.34 -0.32 29.11
N ARG A 1010 -8.81 -0.31 27.85
CA ARG A 1010 -10.23 -0.44 27.48
C ARG A 1010 -10.42 -1.58 26.48
N CYS A 1011 -11.19 -2.58 26.85
CA CYS A 1011 -11.62 -3.67 25.97
C CYS A 1011 -12.88 -4.34 26.52
N LEU A 1012 -13.54 -5.15 25.72
CA LEU A 1012 -14.61 -6.03 26.17
C LEU A 1012 -14.04 -7.07 27.14
N HIS A 1013 -14.69 -7.26 28.30
CA HIS A 1013 -14.28 -8.21 29.35
C HIS A 1013 -12.83 -7.98 29.86
N PRO A 1014 -12.53 -6.80 30.44
CA PRO A 1014 -11.16 -6.40 30.78
C PRO A 1014 -10.51 -7.26 31.89
N THR A 1015 -11.27 -8.09 32.59
CA THR A 1015 -10.77 -9.02 33.61
C THR A 1015 -10.20 -10.33 33.04
N ILE A 1016 -10.45 -10.62 31.76
CA ILE A 1016 -9.87 -11.78 31.07
C ILE A 1016 -8.53 -11.35 30.48
N GLY A 1017 -7.43 -11.94 30.95
CA GLY A 1017 -6.09 -11.60 30.49
C GLY A 1017 -5.76 -12.07 29.06
N VAL A 1018 -4.53 -11.80 28.64
CA VAL A 1018 -3.97 -12.25 27.35
C VAL A 1018 -3.82 -13.78 27.32
N HIS A 1019 -3.99 -14.38 26.14
CA HIS A 1019 -3.89 -15.84 25.95
C HIS A 1019 -2.62 -16.28 25.21
N VAL A 1020 -1.84 -15.34 24.66
CA VAL A 1020 -0.60 -15.67 23.96
C VAL A 1020 0.55 -15.94 24.95
N PRO A 1021 1.53 -16.79 24.60
CA PRO A 1021 1.61 -17.56 23.36
C PRO A 1021 0.55 -18.66 23.23
N LEU A 1022 0.09 -18.91 22.01
CA LEU A 1022 -0.77 -20.06 21.71
C LEU A 1022 0.11 -21.30 21.52
N GLN A 1023 -0.01 -22.25 22.44
CA GLN A 1023 0.65 -23.55 22.38
C GLN A 1023 -0.32 -24.58 21.80
N PHE A 1024 0.00 -25.14 20.64
CA PHE A 1024 -0.75 -26.23 20.01
C PHE A 1024 -0.01 -27.56 20.19
N ASP A 1025 -0.71 -28.58 20.66
CA ASP A 1025 -0.20 -29.95 20.79
C ASP A 1025 -1.15 -30.94 20.12
N ILE A 1026 -0.61 -31.82 19.26
CA ILE A 1026 -1.31 -33.01 18.80
C ILE A 1026 -1.02 -34.12 19.81
N VAL A 1027 -2.06 -34.61 20.47
CA VAL A 1027 -1.97 -35.59 21.57
C VAL A 1027 -2.55 -36.92 21.12
N ASP A 1028 -1.80 -38.00 21.29
CA ASP A 1028 -2.31 -39.35 21.10
C ASP A 1028 -3.22 -39.71 22.29
N ARG A 1029 -4.49 -40.02 22.01
CA ARG A 1029 -5.52 -40.27 23.02
C ARG A 1029 -5.30 -41.56 23.80
N PHE A 1030 -4.55 -42.52 23.26
CA PHE A 1030 -4.27 -43.79 23.92
C PHE A 1030 -3.08 -43.68 24.87
N THR A 1031 -2.06 -42.93 24.49
CA THR A 1031 -0.86 -42.75 25.32
C THR A 1031 -0.94 -41.51 26.20
N GLU A 1032 -1.81 -40.56 25.89
CA GLU A 1032 -1.91 -39.25 26.52
C GLU A 1032 -0.59 -38.46 26.48
N HIS A 1033 0.19 -38.62 25.41
CA HIS A 1033 1.42 -37.86 25.17
C HIS A 1033 1.29 -36.99 23.92
N SER A 1034 1.91 -35.81 23.96
CA SER A 1034 2.09 -34.99 22.76
C SER A 1034 3.03 -35.70 21.79
N ILE A 1035 2.61 -35.82 20.53
CA ILE A 1035 3.46 -36.31 19.43
C ILE A 1035 4.19 -35.16 18.72
N GLY A 1036 3.93 -33.92 19.13
CA GLY A 1036 4.47 -32.70 18.53
C GLY A 1036 3.43 -31.61 18.38
N GLY A 1037 3.93 -30.41 18.08
CA GLY A 1037 3.13 -29.21 18.05
C GLY A 1037 3.88 -27.99 17.52
N CYS A 1038 3.24 -26.84 17.68
CA CYS A 1038 3.82 -25.55 17.36
C CYS A 1038 3.41 -24.50 18.39
N ARG A 1039 4.10 -23.37 18.38
CA ARG A 1039 3.77 -22.22 19.23
C ARG A 1039 3.69 -20.95 18.39
N TYR A 1040 2.65 -20.16 18.62
CA TYR A 1040 2.44 -18.87 17.97
C TYR A 1040 2.45 -17.72 19.00
N PHE A 1041 3.10 -16.62 18.63
CA PHE A 1041 3.20 -15.39 19.40
C PHE A 1041 2.57 -14.23 18.60
N VAL A 1042 1.97 -13.24 19.28
CA VAL A 1042 1.47 -12.03 18.60
C VAL A 1042 2.58 -10.98 18.46
N SER A 1043 3.44 -10.88 19.48
CA SER A 1043 4.63 -10.03 19.49
C SER A 1043 5.90 -10.87 19.39
N ASP A 1044 7.05 -10.21 19.25
CA ASP A 1044 8.35 -10.88 19.26
C ASP A 1044 8.55 -11.68 20.58
N PRO A 1045 8.91 -12.98 20.50
CA PRO A 1045 9.05 -13.85 21.67
C PRO A 1045 10.24 -13.47 22.58
N SER A 1046 11.22 -12.71 22.09
CA SER A 1046 12.33 -12.22 22.91
C SER A 1046 11.98 -10.99 23.75
N GLY A 1047 10.74 -10.49 23.66
CA GLY A 1047 10.29 -9.30 24.37
C GLY A 1047 10.71 -7.99 23.72
N ARG A 1048 11.16 -8.01 22.46
CA ARG A 1048 11.47 -6.80 21.69
C ARG A 1048 10.17 -6.06 21.34
N ALA A 1049 10.04 -4.82 21.80
CA ALA A 1049 8.95 -3.94 21.41
C ALA A 1049 9.45 -3.03 20.28
N HIS A 1050 8.92 -3.21 19.08
CA HIS A 1050 9.22 -2.32 17.96
C HIS A 1050 8.43 -1.02 18.13
N GLU A 1051 9.11 0.12 18.08
CA GLU A 1051 8.48 1.45 18.15
C GLU A 1051 8.18 2.03 16.77
N ILE A 1052 8.83 1.52 15.72
CA ILE A 1052 8.71 1.98 14.33
C ILE A 1052 8.13 0.89 13.42
N TYR A 1053 7.42 1.32 12.38
CA TYR A 1053 6.95 0.42 11.34
C TYR A 1053 8.14 -0.22 10.58
N PRO A 1054 7.95 -1.40 9.97
CA PRO A 1054 8.99 -2.02 9.15
C PRO A 1054 9.38 -1.10 7.98
N VAL A 1055 10.68 -0.94 7.73
CA VAL A 1055 11.17 -0.08 6.64
C VAL A 1055 10.96 -0.69 5.26
N ASN A 1056 10.79 -2.02 5.18
CA ASN A 1056 10.55 -2.74 3.93
C ASN A 1056 9.88 -4.10 4.15
N ALA A 1057 9.53 -4.77 3.04
CA ALA A 1057 8.87 -6.07 3.04
C ALA A 1057 9.72 -7.20 3.67
N ASN A 1058 11.05 -7.13 3.54
CA ASN A 1058 11.98 -8.12 4.11
C ASN A 1058 11.96 -8.06 5.63
N GLU A 1059 12.06 -6.85 6.21
CA GLU A 1059 11.94 -6.68 7.66
C GLU A 1059 10.56 -7.13 8.16
N ALA A 1060 9.49 -6.73 7.47
CA ALA A 1060 8.13 -7.16 7.82
C ALA A 1060 8.01 -8.69 7.82
N GLU A 1061 8.56 -9.38 6.82
CA GLU A 1061 8.58 -10.84 6.78
C GLU A 1061 9.38 -11.45 7.93
N THR A 1062 10.54 -10.90 8.29
CA THR A 1062 11.32 -11.40 9.43
C THR A 1062 10.55 -11.29 10.75
N ARG A 1063 9.87 -10.15 11.00
CA ARG A 1063 9.02 -9.95 12.18
C ARG A 1063 7.86 -10.97 12.22
N ARG A 1064 7.25 -11.30 11.07
CA ARG A 1064 6.22 -12.36 11.00
C ARG A 1064 6.79 -13.76 11.26
N SER A 1065 7.91 -14.11 10.63
CA SER A 1065 8.53 -15.44 10.76
C SER A 1065 9.00 -15.75 12.18
N ALA A 1066 9.51 -14.74 12.90
CA ALA A 1066 9.95 -14.88 14.29
C ALA A 1066 8.83 -15.27 15.27
N ARG A 1067 7.56 -15.08 14.90
CA ARG A 1067 6.39 -15.32 15.75
C ARG A 1067 5.85 -16.75 15.72
N PHE A 1068 6.45 -17.64 14.93
CA PHE A 1068 5.99 -19.02 14.80
C PHE A 1068 7.13 -20.01 15.03
N HIS A 1069 6.98 -20.87 16.05
CA HIS A 1069 7.96 -21.90 16.39
C HIS A 1069 7.40 -23.29 16.11
N THR A 1070 8.16 -24.09 15.36
CA THR A 1070 7.85 -25.49 15.06
C THR A 1070 8.56 -26.47 16.01
N GLY A 1071 8.07 -27.71 16.09
CA GLY A 1071 8.76 -28.77 16.83
C GLY A 1071 8.66 -28.63 18.34
N THR A 1072 7.63 -27.93 18.82
CA THR A 1072 7.35 -27.85 20.26
C THR A 1072 6.68 -29.16 20.71
N VAL A 1073 6.98 -29.59 21.94
CA VAL A 1073 6.37 -30.78 22.55
C VAL A 1073 6.10 -30.44 24.01
N THR A 1074 4.85 -30.57 24.46
CA THR A 1074 4.56 -30.54 25.89
C THR A 1074 4.92 -31.89 26.50
N GLY A 1075 5.90 -31.89 27.40
CA GLY A 1075 6.43 -33.11 28.03
C GLY A 1075 5.51 -33.71 29.09
N GLY A 1076 5.62 -35.03 29.28
CA GLY A 1076 4.83 -35.78 30.26
C GLY A 1076 3.46 -36.23 29.76
N ARG A 1077 2.68 -36.83 30.66
CA ARG A 1077 1.30 -37.25 30.39
C ARG A 1077 0.36 -36.06 30.49
N LEU A 1078 -0.43 -35.83 29.44
CA LEU A 1078 -1.36 -34.72 29.31
C LEU A 1078 -2.77 -35.13 29.70
N VAL A 1079 -3.44 -34.32 30.52
CA VAL A 1079 -4.88 -34.46 30.74
C VAL A 1079 -5.59 -34.00 29.47
N LEU A 1080 -6.54 -34.81 28.98
CA LEU A 1080 -7.43 -34.45 27.88
C LEU A 1080 -8.76 -33.99 28.46
N PRO A 1081 -9.03 -32.67 28.56
CA PRO A 1081 -10.32 -32.19 29.03
C PRO A 1081 -11.43 -32.66 28.09
N ASP A 1082 -12.60 -32.95 28.66
CA ASP A 1082 -13.80 -33.19 27.87
C ASP A 1082 -14.15 -31.95 27.04
N LEU A 1083 -14.69 -32.19 25.85
CA LEU A 1083 -15.27 -31.10 25.07
C LEU A 1083 -16.50 -30.55 25.82
N PRO A 1084 -16.78 -29.24 25.72
CA PRO A 1084 -18.00 -28.69 26.30
C PRO A 1084 -19.23 -29.45 25.76
N PRO A 1085 -20.25 -29.70 26.61
CA PRO A 1085 -21.43 -30.48 26.23
C PRO A 1085 -22.15 -29.85 25.03
N VAL A 1086 -22.52 -30.70 24.06
CA VAL A 1086 -23.16 -30.32 22.79
C VAL A 1086 -24.60 -29.80 22.98
N ASP A 1087 -25.21 -30.04 24.16
CA ASP A 1087 -26.64 -29.81 24.43
C ASP A 1087 -27.02 -28.33 24.73
N SER A 1088 -26.06 -27.41 24.72
CA SER A 1088 -26.35 -25.96 24.76
C SER A 1088 -26.43 -25.42 23.33
N PRO A 1089 -27.35 -24.50 23.00
CA PRO A 1089 -27.32 -23.82 21.71
C PRO A 1089 -25.99 -23.07 21.57
N ASN A 1090 -25.02 -23.70 20.91
CA ASN A 1090 -23.74 -23.08 20.63
C ASN A 1090 -23.89 -22.25 19.36
N ASP A 1091 -23.97 -20.93 19.53
CA ASP A 1091 -24.06 -19.98 18.42
C ASP A 1091 -22.80 -19.97 17.52
N PHE A 1092 -21.67 -20.51 18.01
CA PHE A 1092 -20.36 -20.56 17.35
C PHE A 1092 -19.76 -21.98 17.43
N PRO A 1093 -20.34 -22.97 16.72
CA PRO A 1093 -19.87 -24.34 16.78
C PRO A 1093 -18.43 -24.51 16.29
N VAL A 1094 -18.01 -23.81 15.24
CA VAL A 1094 -16.69 -24.02 14.59
C VAL A 1094 -15.57 -23.25 15.28
N THR A 1095 -15.90 -22.18 16.00
CA THR A 1095 -14.92 -21.30 16.65
C THR A 1095 -14.81 -21.56 18.15
N PHE A 1096 -13.61 -21.96 18.58
CA PHE A 1096 -13.23 -22.08 19.97
C PHE A 1096 -12.77 -20.73 20.55
N ASP A 1097 -13.58 -20.14 21.43
CA ASP A 1097 -13.28 -18.87 22.11
C ASP A 1097 -12.58 -19.11 23.46
N LEU A 1098 -11.27 -18.83 23.53
CA LEU A 1098 -10.46 -19.03 24.73
C LEU A 1098 -10.94 -18.20 25.93
N ARG A 1099 -11.70 -17.13 25.71
CA ARG A 1099 -12.26 -16.32 26.80
C ARG A 1099 -13.34 -17.05 27.61
N LYS A 1100 -13.97 -18.07 27.03
CA LYS A 1100 -15.01 -18.88 27.71
C LYS A 1100 -14.41 -19.97 28.60
N VAL A 1101 -13.12 -20.19 28.49
CA VAL A 1101 -12.43 -21.22 29.27
C VAL A 1101 -12.22 -20.71 30.70
N VAL A 1102 -12.83 -21.41 31.66
CA VAL A 1102 -12.64 -21.09 33.08
C VAL A 1102 -11.17 -21.36 33.42
N ARG A 1103 -10.44 -20.32 33.86
CA ARG A 1103 -9.13 -20.48 34.49
C ARG A 1103 -9.37 -21.22 35.81
N ASN A 1104 -9.00 -22.50 35.87
CA ASN A 1104 -8.94 -23.24 37.13
C ASN A 1104 -7.82 -22.73 38.03
#